data_AF-A0A1I1QG06-F1
#
_entry.id   AF-A0A1I1QG06-F1
#
_cell.length_a   1.000
_cell.length_b   1.000
_cell.length_c   1.000
_cell.angle_alpha   90.00
_cell.angle_beta   90.00
_cell.angle_gamma   90.00
#
_symmetry.space_group_name_H-M   'P 1'
#
loop_
_entity.id
_entity.type
_entity.pdbx_description
1 polymer ?
#
loop_
_entity_poly.entity_id
_entity_poly.type
_entity_poly.pdbx_seq_one_letter_code
_entity_poly.pdbx_strand_id
1 'polypeptide(L)'
;MKKHLLMMLCLVFGGIAYAQTPLYVSPSGSSSNPGTSINAPTTLVNAIATIPAGGTIYLRGGTYAFSVSVIIADTNNGTSSANKNIFAYGSEVPVLNFSGQAIADANRGFVLDGDYWHVTGVTILGAGDNGMLLSGNNNTIEKCIFSGNHDSGLQLSRYKTTNTAISQWPANNLILNCEAFDNQDPDNEDADGFAAKLTCGTGNVFRGCISHNNIDDGWDFYAKTETGAIGPVTLDGCVSYNNGQLSSGSTSGNGDKNGFKLGGSGIAVNHIVRRCVAFGNGHHGFTDNNNPGNIEVTNNTSYNNAESNFNFREGSTATFKNNLSFNAGSSDKSNGTDVGTTNVWWKNNVSTNSGSLVVSSADFVSLTASVAKNSDGSPNLGNFLALASGSDMINAGVTSTGITYIGSAPDLGARESGSTSNPGTYTLTLTASPAAGGTITASPSASSYTSGTVVTLTASPASGYTFTSWSGAASGTSTTATVTVTSNISVTATFTGTSTGGNTLHIDDAGSGYCSADGSRQNSYTGADGGYYINLSNSAAKGVNYAVNVPAAGTYSFKWRYANGGSSVSTVARLIVNGSTVVSSVSFPVTSSWTTWTTTSSITANLVAGNNIVRIETTEAKEFANIDWMEVTGTTPSAGVCSSARLAAKNDFEPVLTRVYPNPTSSLSSIAFFNKQQDRVIIRIFSTNGNLVRTLINKVYPAGNNQLTFDTNGLANGVYFIKVENEGKSETLRLVKE
;
A
#
# COMPACT_ATOMS: atom_id res chain seq x y z
N MET A 1 -31.60 -0.82 47.22
CA MET A 1 -30.68 -1.98 47.16
C MET A 1 -30.99 -2.73 45.87
N LYS A 2 -30.28 -2.47 44.76
CA LYS A 2 -28.97 -3.00 44.29
C LYS A 2 -29.11 -4.30 43.46
N LYS A 3 -28.48 -4.24 42.26
CA LYS A 3 -28.13 -5.27 41.26
C LYS A 3 -29.20 -5.50 40.17
N HIS A 4 -29.17 -4.86 38.98
CA HIS A 4 -28.21 -4.86 37.87
C HIS A 4 -27.84 -6.26 37.36
N LEU A 5 -28.45 -6.67 36.24
CA LEU A 5 -27.92 -7.67 35.33
C LEU A 5 -28.01 -7.11 33.90
N LEU A 6 -26.86 -6.61 33.43
CA LEU A 6 -26.60 -6.19 32.07
C LEU A 6 -26.17 -7.45 31.31
N MET A 7 -26.98 -7.94 30.36
CA MET A 7 -26.63 -9.08 29.52
C MET A 7 -25.94 -8.55 28.27
N MET A 8 -24.62 -8.78 28.21
CA MET A 8 -23.72 -8.38 27.14
C MET A 8 -23.85 -9.39 25.98
N LEU A 9 -24.51 -8.96 24.90
CA LEU A 9 -24.63 -9.73 23.67
C LEU A 9 -23.36 -9.52 22.81
N CYS A 10 -22.37 -10.41 22.95
CA CYS A 10 -21.22 -10.44 22.04
C CYS A 10 -21.63 -11.10 20.71
N LEU A 11 -22.11 -10.29 19.77
CA LEU A 11 -22.18 -10.63 18.35
C LEU A 11 -20.78 -10.54 17.76
N VAL A 12 -20.18 -11.71 17.47
CA VAL A 12 -18.98 -11.80 16.64
C VAL A 12 -19.39 -11.53 15.19
N PHE A 13 -19.34 -10.27 14.78
CA PHE A 13 -19.39 -9.90 13.37
C PHE A 13 -18.02 -10.19 12.74
N GLY A 14 -17.90 -11.31 12.03
CA GLY A 14 -16.86 -11.48 11.03
C GLY A 14 -17.07 -10.44 9.93
N GLY A 15 -16.13 -9.49 9.81
CA GLY A 15 -16.22 -8.35 8.91
C GLY A 15 -16.28 -8.76 7.45
N ILE A 16 -17.48 -8.74 6.88
CA ILE A 16 -17.65 -8.46 5.46
C ILE A 16 -17.30 -6.99 5.31
N ALA A 17 -16.16 -6.68 4.67
CA ALA A 17 -15.83 -5.31 4.29
C ALA A 17 -16.84 -4.84 3.24
N TYR A 18 -17.94 -4.21 3.69
CA TYR A 18 -18.79 -3.41 2.82
C TYR A 18 -17.91 -2.32 2.20
N ALA A 19 -18.05 -2.09 0.89
CA ALA A 19 -17.48 -0.90 0.27
C ALA A 19 -17.98 0.32 1.06
N GLN A 20 -17.05 1.04 1.69
CA GLN A 20 -17.40 2.22 2.50
C GLN A 20 -18.14 3.22 1.61
N THR A 21 -19.30 3.69 2.07
CA THR A 21 -20.08 4.68 1.30
C THR A 21 -19.27 5.98 1.27
N PRO A 22 -18.94 6.51 0.08
CA PRO A 22 -18.19 7.76 0.00
C PRO A 22 -19.02 8.93 0.54
N LEU A 23 -18.35 9.97 1.01
CA LEU A 23 -18.98 11.23 1.40
C LEU A 23 -18.75 12.27 0.31
N TYR A 24 -19.82 12.92 -0.13
CA TYR A 24 -19.79 14.00 -1.10
C TYR A 24 -19.89 15.34 -0.37
N VAL A 25 -18.98 16.25 -0.72
CA VAL A 25 -18.85 17.57 -0.14
C VAL A 25 -18.95 18.61 -1.25
N SER A 26 -19.64 19.72 -1.01
CA SER A 26 -19.76 20.81 -2.00
C SER A 26 -19.73 22.18 -1.31
N PRO A 27 -19.42 23.29 -2.03
CA PRO A 27 -19.45 24.62 -1.45
C PRO A 27 -20.79 25.01 -0.81
N SER A 28 -21.90 24.51 -1.37
CA SER A 28 -23.26 24.71 -0.86
C SER A 28 -23.76 23.57 0.03
N GLY A 29 -22.86 22.68 0.46
CA GLY A 29 -23.20 21.53 1.30
C GLY A 29 -23.71 21.96 2.69
N SER A 30 -24.56 21.13 3.28
CA SER A 30 -25.11 21.36 4.63
C SER A 30 -24.61 20.30 5.61
N SER A 31 -24.17 20.69 6.79
CA SER A 31 -23.78 19.74 7.85
C SER A 31 -24.93 18.87 8.36
N SER A 32 -26.18 19.25 8.06
CA SER A 32 -27.36 18.42 8.32
C SER A 32 -27.51 17.25 7.34
N ASN A 33 -26.84 17.30 6.18
CA ASN A 33 -26.84 16.21 5.22
C ASN A 33 -25.81 15.14 5.63
N PRO A 34 -26.13 13.84 5.48
CA PRO A 34 -25.18 12.77 5.76
C PRO A 34 -24.03 12.71 4.75
N GLY A 35 -24.12 13.41 3.62
CA GLY A 35 -23.09 13.41 2.58
C GLY A 35 -23.02 12.12 1.76
N THR A 36 -23.86 11.11 2.00
CA THR A 36 -23.83 9.82 1.30
C THR A 36 -24.36 9.85 -0.14
N SER A 37 -24.77 11.02 -0.64
CA SER A 37 -25.25 11.24 -2.00
C SER A 37 -24.78 12.59 -2.54
N ILE A 38 -24.42 12.61 -3.82
CA ILE A 38 -24.03 13.84 -4.53
C ILE A 38 -25.15 14.90 -4.58
N ASN A 39 -26.42 14.49 -4.44
CA ASN A 39 -27.58 15.38 -4.44
C ASN A 39 -27.87 15.98 -3.05
N ALA A 40 -27.25 15.45 -2.00
CA ALA A 40 -27.34 15.96 -0.63
C ALA A 40 -25.93 16.03 -0.02
N PRO A 41 -25.04 16.87 -0.57
CA PRO A 41 -23.66 16.96 -0.10
C PRO A 41 -23.59 17.58 1.29
N THR A 42 -22.60 17.16 2.06
CA THR A 42 -22.28 17.71 3.38
C THR A 42 -21.18 18.79 3.29
N THR A 43 -20.82 19.40 4.42
CA THR A 43 -19.65 20.30 4.51
C THR A 43 -18.35 19.50 4.69
N LEU A 44 -17.20 20.09 4.31
CA LEU A 44 -15.89 19.44 4.49
C LEU A 44 -15.62 19.08 5.95
N VAL A 45 -15.87 20.01 6.88
CA VAL A 45 -15.65 19.79 8.31
C VAL A 45 -16.49 18.61 8.83
N ASN A 46 -17.76 18.51 8.42
CA ASN A 46 -18.60 17.39 8.83
C ASN A 46 -18.14 16.06 8.21
N ALA A 47 -17.69 16.06 6.95
CA ALA A 47 -17.15 14.87 6.31
C ALA A 47 -15.87 14.37 7.00
N ILE A 48 -14.93 15.27 7.32
CA ILE A 48 -13.70 14.94 8.06
C ILE A 48 -14.03 14.30 9.41
N ALA A 49 -15.02 14.83 10.12
CA ALA A 49 -15.42 14.34 11.44
C ALA A 49 -16.07 12.94 11.41
N THR A 50 -16.61 12.52 10.26
CA THR A 50 -17.47 11.32 10.17
C THR A 50 -16.90 10.20 9.30
N ILE A 51 -15.92 10.47 8.44
CA ILE A 51 -15.33 9.47 7.55
C ILE A 51 -14.57 8.38 8.35
N PRO A 52 -14.87 7.08 8.19
CA PRO A 52 -14.06 6.01 8.77
C PRO A 52 -12.75 5.78 7.99
N ALA A 53 -11.80 5.06 8.59
CA ALA A 53 -10.59 4.62 7.89
C ALA A 53 -10.95 3.82 6.63
N GLY A 54 -10.23 4.05 5.53
CA GLY A 54 -10.54 3.49 4.21
C GLY A 54 -11.66 4.22 3.45
N GLY A 55 -12.29 5.23 4.04
CA GLY A 55 -13.34 6.03 3.39
C GLY A 55 -12.77 7.13 2.50
N THR A 56 -13.59 7.57 1.54
CA THR A 56 -13.26 8.68 0.63
C THR A 56 -14.27 9.81 0.73
N ILE A 57 -13.75 11.02 0.92
CA ILE A 57 -14.45 12.29 0.80
C ILE A 57 -14.21 12.82 -0.62
N TYR A 58 -15.26 12.93 -1.42
CA TYR A 58 -15.22 13.57 -2.74
C TYR A 58 -15.62 15.04 -2.63
N LEU A 59 -14.67 15.93 -2.86
CA LEU A 59 -14.86 17.37 -2.97
C LEU A 59 -15.37 17.71 -4.38
N ARG A 60 -16.58 18.26 -4.45
CA ARG A 60 -17.10 18.89 -5.67
C ARG A 60 -16.34 20.18 -5.96
N GLY A 61 -16.26 20.55 -7.23
CA GLY A 61 -15.63 21.76 -7.69
C GLY A 61 -16.31 23.02 -7.16
N GLY A 62 -15.54 24.11 -7.15
CA GLY A 62 -15.96 25.41 -6.66
C GLY A 62 -15.22 25.84 -5.39
N THR A 63 -15.56 27.03 -4.92
CA THR A 63 -14.84 27.71 -3.84
C THR A 63 -15.52 27.50 -2.49
N TYR A 64 -14.80 26.89 -1.57
CA TYR A 64 -15.19 26.69 -0.17
C TYR A 64 -14.59 27.84 0.64
N ALA A 65 -15.43 28.75 1.12
CA ALA A 65 -14.98 29.90 1.90
C ALA A 65 -14.78 29.52 3.38
N PHE A 66 -13.60 29.79 3.90
CA PHE A 66 -13.23 29.58 5.30
C PHE A 66 -12.68 30.87 5.91
N SER A 67 -13.08 31.15 7.15
CA SER A 67 -12.50 32.21 7.98
C SER A 67 -11.73 31.67 9.18
N VAL A 68 -11.61 30.34 9.28
CA VAL A 68 -10.92 29.60 10.34
C VAL A 68 -10.24 28.38 9.73
N SER A 69 -9.25 27.84 10.42
CA SER A 69 -8.52 26.65 9.96
C SER A 69 -9.43 25.44 9.80
N VAL A 70 -9.16 24.62 8.79
CA VAL A 70 -9.68 23.25 8.69
C VAL A 70 -8.65 22.33 9.33
N ILE A 71 -9.05 21.58 10.36
CA ILE A 71 -8.12 20.77 11.16
C ILE A 71 -8.52 19.29 11.08
N ILE A 72 -7.57 18.44 10.70
CA ILE A 72 -7.60 17.00 10.90
C ILE A 72 -6.68 16.69 12.09
N ALA A 73 -7.27 16.42 13.25
CA ALA A 73 -6.54 16.15 14.48
C ALA A 73 -5.77 14.81 14.44
N ASP A 74 -4.71 14.68 15.26
CA ASP A 74 -3.92 13.46 15.46
C ASP A 74 -4.68 12.23 15.99
N THR A 75 -5.92 12.43 16.41
CA THR A 75 -6.86 11.35 16.79
C THR A 75 -7.68 10.83 15.61
N ASN A 76 -7.63 11.52 14.47
CA ASN A 76 -8.43 11.22 13.28
C ASN A 76 -7.54 10.60 12.20
N ASN A 77 -7.23 9.32 12.35
CA ASN A 77 -6.23 8.63 11.51
C ASN A 77 -6.88 7.61 10.58
N GLY A 78 -6.26 7.39 9.42
CA GLY A 78 -6.42 6.15 8.67
C GLY A 78 -5.56 5.03 9.26
N THR A 79 -5.30 4.00 8.47
CA THR A 79 -4.31 2.96 8.79
C THR A 79 -3.46 2.66 7.55
N SER A 80 -2.35 1.96 7.72
CA SER A 80 -1.47 1.54 6.61
C SER A 80 -2.17 0.69 5.54
N SER A 81 -3.30 0.06 5.87
CA SER A 81 -4.14 -0.70 4.93
C SER A 81 -5.42 0.02 4.51
N ALA A 82 -5.72 1.19 5.11
CA ALA A 82 -6.99 1.88 4.94
C ALA A 82 -6.80 3.40 5.16
N ASN A 83 -6.15 4.07 4.21
CA ASN A 83 -6.03 5.52 4.21
C ASN A 83 -7.42 6.19 4.23
N LYS A 84 -7.51 7.35 4.88
CA LYS A 84 -8.64 8.27 4.70
C LYS A 84 -8.34 9.21 3.54
N ASN A 85 -9.33 9.45 2.67
CA ASN A 85 -9.07 10.11 1.40
C ASN A 85 -9.89 11.40 1.26
N ILE A 86 -9.28 12.47 0.77
CA ILE A 86 -9.96 13.73 0.35
C ILE A 86 -9.58 13.99 -1.10
N PHE A 87 -10.49 13.64 -2.01
CA PHE A 87 -10.23 13.66 -3.45
C PHE A 87 -11.12 14.68 -4.15
N ALA A 88 -10.57 15.41 -5.11
CA ALA A 88 -11.37 16.10 -6.11
C ALA A 88 -12.31 15.12 -6.82
N TYR A 89 -13.56 15.53 -7.05
CA TYR A 89 -14.53 14.69 -7.72
C TYR A 89 -14.33 14.71 -9.23
N GLY A 90 -13.84 13.61 -9.80
CA GLY A 90 -13.58 13.50 -11.24
C GLY A 90 -12.50 14.51 -11.68
N SER A 91 -12.82 15.36 -12.65
CA SER A 91 -11.95 16.44 -13.13
C SER A 91 -12.35 17.81 -12.57
N GLU A 92 -13.21 17.86 -11.55
CA GLU A 92 -13.63 19.12 -10.93
C GLU A 92 -12.50 19.73 -10.10
N VAL A 93 -12.49 21.06 -9.95
CA VAL A 93 -11.44 21.80 -9.24
C VAL A 93 -12.00 22.39 -7.94
N PRO A 94 -11.81 21.73 -6.78
CA PRO A 94 -12.16 22.29 -5.48
C PRO A 94 -11.09 23.28 -5.00
N VAL A 95 -11.55 24.45 -4.54
CA VAL A 95 -10.69 25.51 -3.98
C VAL A 95 -11.09 25.74 -2.53
N LEU A 96 -10.23 25.38 -1.58
CA LEU A 96 -10.36 25.76 -0.19
C LEU A 96 -9.78 27.16 -0.04
N ASN A 97 -10.66 28.16 0.03
CA ASN A 97 -10.30 29.57 0.08
C ASN A 97 -10.38 30.06 1.53
N PHE A 98 -9.23 30.40 2.07
CA PHE A 98 -9.04 30.86 3.43
C PHE A 98 -8.87 32.38 3.53
N SER A 99 -9.10 33.16 2.47
CA SER A 99 -8.96 34.63 2.48
C SER A 99 -9.89 35.35 3.45
N GLY A 100 -10.82 34.64 4.10
CA GLY A 100 -11.59 35.15 5.24
C GLY A 100 -10.85 35.10 6.59
N GLN A 101 -9.67 34.47 6.66
CA GLN A 101 -8.80 34.48 7.84
C GLN A 101 -8.09 35.83 7.97
N ALA A 102 -7.90 36.29 9.20
CA ALA A 102 -6.96 37.38 9.46
C ALA A 102 -5.52 36.87 9.31
N ILE A 103 -4.57 37.73 8.95
CA ILE A 103 -3.16 37.36 8.90
C ILE A 103 -2.62 37.23 10.33
N ALA A 104 -2.15 36.04 10.71
CA ALA A 104 -1.53 35.73 12.00
C ALA A 104 -0.99 34.30 12.03
N ASP A 105 0.11 34.04 12.77
CA ASP A 105 0.81 32.75 12.91
C ASP A 105 -0.06 31.56 13.37
N ALA A 106 -1.26 31.83 13.90
CA ALA A 106 -2.20 30.81 14.31
C ALA A 106 -3.18 30.40 13.19
N ASN A 107 -3.33 31.24 12.17
CA ASN A 107 -4.36 31.16 11.13
C ASN A 107 -3.87 30.38 9.90
N ARG A 108 -3.34 29.19 10.16
CA ARG A 108 -2.98 28.20 9.14
C ARG A 108 -4.23 27.78 8.39
N GLY A 109 -4.15 27.59 7.08
CA GLY A 109 -5.32 27.21 6.28
C GLY A 109 -5.82 25.81 6.63
N PHE A 110 -5.07 24.81 6.16
CA PHE A 110 -5.38 23.40 6.35
C PHE A 110 -4.33 22.72 7.24
N VAL A 111 -4.72 22.28 8.44
CA VAL A 111 -3.84 21.57 9.37
C VAL A 111 -4.13 20.07 9.30
N LEU A 112 -3.13 19.28 8.89
CA LEU A 112 -3.19 17.81 8.85
C LEU A 112 -2.25 17.23 9.92
N ASP A 113 -2.76 17.07 11.13
CA ASP A 113 -2.07 16.45 12.28
C ASP A 113 -2.35 14.93 12.37
N GLY A 114 -3.39 14.45 11.68
CA GLY A 114 -3.71 13.03 11.55
C GLY A 114 -2.77 12.25 10.62
N ASP A 115 -2.69 10.94 10.84
CA ASP A 115 -1.88 9.99 10.08
C ASP A 115 -2.70 9.27 9.00
N TYR A 116 -2.02 8.78 7.95
CA TYR A 116 -2.60 7.95 6.88
C TYR A 116 -3.76 8.61 6.13
N TRP A 117 -3.59 9.87 5.77
CA TRP A 117 -4.47 10.61 4.86
C TRP A 117 -3.89 10.72 3.46
N HIS A 118 -4.75 10.68 2.45
CA HIS A 118 -4.42 11.00 1.07
C HIS A 118 -5.30 12.16 0.60
N VAL A 119 -4.68 13.31 0.35
CA VAL A 119 -5.35 14.49 -0.20
C VAL A 119 -4.92 14.65 -1.65
N THR A 120 -5.86 14.73 -2.59
CA THR A 120 -5.51 14.94 -4.00
C THR A 120 -6.40 15.88 -4.79
N GLY A 121 -5.77 16.68 -5.66
CA GLY A 121 -6.45 17.57 -6.59
C GLY A 121 -7.09 18.80 -5.95
N VAL A 122 -6.60 19.23 -4.78
CA VAL A 122 -7.19 20.33 -4.02
C VAL A 122 -6.33 21.58 -4.12
N THR A 123 -6.95 22.73 -4.38
CA THR A 123 -6.29 24.04 -4.27
C THR A 123 -6.54 24.61 -2.88
N ILE A 124 -5.47 25.06 -2.21
CA ILE A 124 -5.51 25.77 -0.93
C ILE A 124 -4.98 27.19 -1.18
N LEU A 125 -5.86 28.16 -0.91
CA LEU A 125 -5.69 29.54 -1.35
C LEU A 125 -5.88 30.50 -0.17
N GLY A 126 -4.98 31.48 -0.04
CA GLY A 126 -5.26 32.68 0.74
C GLY A 126 -5.30 32.50 2.25
N ALA A 127 -4.61 31.51 2.82
CA ALA A 127 -4.54 31.35 4.27
C ALA A 127 -3.87 32.55 4.95
N GLY A 128 -4.26 32.84 6.19
CA GLY A 128 -3.69 33.93 6.99
C GLY A 128 -2.28 33.66 7.53
N ASP A 129 -1.74 32.49 7.24
CA ASP A 129 -0.41 31.98 7.54
C ASP A 129 -0.09 30.96 6.42
N ASN A 130 0.71 29.93 6.68
CA ASN A 130 0.93 28.83 5.75
C ASN A 130 -0.39 28.20 5.24
N GLY A 131 -0.39 27.83 3.96
CA GLY A 131 -1.55 27.24 3.29
C GLY A 131 -1.92 25.89 3.91
N MET A 132 -0.96 24.98 3.96
CA MET A 132 -1.08 23.72 4.70
C MET A 132 0.03 23.58 5.74
N LEU A 133 -0.36 23.21 6.95
CA LEU A 133 0.56 22.63 7.93
C LEU A 133 0.38 21.11 7.95
N LEU A 134 1.36 20.39 7.43
CA LEU A 134 1.43 18.94 7.47
C LEU A 134 2.23 18.49 8.69
N SER A 135 1.55 17.86 9.64
CA SER A 135 2.09 17.52 10.97
C SER A 135 1.96 16.05 11.35
N GLY A 136 1.08 15.30 10.69
CA GLY A 136 0.95 13.86 10.84
C GLY A 136 1.98 13.06 10.03
N ASN A 137 1.85 11.74 10.09
CA ASN A 137 2.76 10.77 9.51
C ASN A 137 2.07 9.94 8.42
N ASN A 138 2.89 9.42 7.49
CA ASN A 138 2.43 8.48 6.45
C ASN A 138 1.30 9.05 5.58
N ASN A 139 1.26 10.38 5.40
CA ASN A 139 0.28 11.05 4.56
C ASN A 139 0.79 11.18 3.11
N THR A 140 -0.14 11.26 2.17
CA THR A 140 0.12 11.57 0.76
C THR A 140 -0.61 12.84 0.35
N ILE A 141 0.12 13.83 -0.13
CA ILE A 141 -0.42 15.07 -0.69
C ILE A 141 -0.09 15.05 -2.17
N GLU A 142 -1.09 14.89 -3.03
CA GLU A 142 -0.89 14.62 -4.45
C GLU A 142 -1.62 15.64 -5.33
N LYS A 143 -0.94 16.27 -6.30
CA LYS A 143 -1.59 17.20 -7.25
C LYS A 143 -2.35 18.34 -6.56
N CYS A 144 -1.92 18.73 -5.36
CA CYS A 144 -2.47 19.89 -4.67
C CYS A 144 -1.76 21.17 -5.13
N ILE A 145 -2.47 22.29 -5.04
CA ILE A 145 -1.95 23.61 -5.36
C ILE A 145 -2.01 24.48 -4.10
N PHE A 146 -0.92 25.16 -3.76
CA PHE A 146 -0.82 26.07 -2.63
C PHE A 146 -0.45 27.46 -3.14
N SER A 147 -1.39 28.39 -3.12
CA SER A 147 -1.14 29.71 -3.73
C SER A 147 -1.66 30.87 -2.91
N GLY A 148 -0.97 32.00 -2.98
CA GLY A 148 -1.45 33.26 -2.40
C GLY A 148 -1.62 33.22 -0.88
N ASN A 149 -0.96 32.30 -0.18
CA ASN A 149 -1.03 32.20 1.28
C ASN A 149 -0.09 33.24 1.92
N HIS A 150 -0.41 33.66 3.15
CA HIS A 150 0.32 34.71 3.87
C HIS A 150 1.53 34.21 4.68
N ASP A 151 2.01 33.02 4.34
CA ASP A 151 3.28 32.38 4.69
C ASP A 151 3.38 31.16 3.74
N SER A 152 4.31 30.25 3.96
CA SER A 152 4.68 29.14 3.10
C SER A 152 3.48 28.35 2.55
N GLY A 153 3.51 27.99 1.27
CA GLY A 153 2.42 27.26 0.64
C GLY A 153 2.06 25.96 1.38
N LEU A 154 3.05 25.09 1.61
CA LEU A 154 2.95 23.96 2.52
C LEU A 154 4.17 23.93 3.45
N GLN A 155 3.91 23.95 4.76
CA GLN A 155 4.91 23.70 5.79
C GLN A 155 4.75 22.29 6.37
N LEU A 156 5.84 21.52 6.40
CA LEU A 156 5.95 20.21 7.00
C LEU A 156 6.70 20.34 8.34
N SER A 157 5.94 20.41 9.43
CA SER A 157 6.48 20.57 10.79
C SER A 157 5.43 20.14 11.82
N ARG A 158 5.83 19.93 13.08
CA ARG A 158 4.88 19.55 14.13
C ARG A 158 3.82 20.66 14.36
N TYR A 159 2.59 20.25 14.64
CA TYR A 159 1.54 21.17 15.11
C TYR A 159 1.58 21.31 16.64
N LYS A 160 1.70 20.18 17.35
CA LYS A 160 1.74 20.16 18.81
C LYS A 160 3.12 20.56 19.34
N THR A 161 3.18 21.70 20.01
CA THR A 161 4.41 22.23 20.61
C THR A 161 4.95 21.39 21.78
N THR A 162 4.16 20.43 22.28
CA THR A 162 4.59 19.42 23.25
C THR A 162 5.40 18.27 22.63
N ASN A 163 5.39 18.11 21.29
CA ASN A 163 6.16 17.07 20.60
C ASN A 163 7.61 17.55 20.41
N THR A 164 8.47 17.32 21.39
CA THR A 164 9.83 17.87 21.40
C THR A 164 10.89 16.92 20.85
N ALA A 165 10.56 15.64 20.64
CA ALA A 165 11.48 14.66 20.06
C ALA A 165 11.23 14.44 18.56
N ILE A 166 12.31 14.25 17.78
CA ILE A 166 12.24 13.97 16.34
C ILE A 166 11.37 12.76 15.98
N SER A 167 11.25 11.77 16.88
CA SER A 167 10.37 10.61 16.71
C SER A 167 8.87 10.93 16.79
N GLN A 168 8.52 12.15 17.20
CA GLN A 168 7.15 12.66 17.31
C GLN A 168 6.84 13.73 16.26
N TRP A 169 7.79 14.00 15.35
CA TRP A 169 7.64 14.96 14.26
C TRP A 169 7.14 14.27 13.00
N PRO A 170 6.44 14.98 12.09
CA PRO A 170 5.87 14.40 10.89
C PRO A 170 6.90 13.63 10.07
N ALA A 171 6.63 12.34 9.83
CA ALA A 171 7.53 11.43 9.15
C ALA A 171 6.82 10.62 8.05
N ASN A 172 7.61 10.16 7.09
CA ASN A 172 7.17 9.29 5.99
C ASN A 172 6.04 9.87 5.13
N ASN A 173 5.98 11.18 4.96
CA ASN A 173 5.00 11.82 4.10
C ASN A 173 5.50 11.91 2.65
N LEU A 174 4.58 11.73 1.70
CA LEU A 174 4.83 11.91 0.27
C LEU A 174 4.08 13.14 -0.23
N ILE A 175 4.83 14.14 -0.68
CA ILE A 175 4.30 15.30 -1.40
C ILE A 175 4.63 15.06 -2.88
N LEU A 176 3.59 14.79 -3.68
CA LEU A 176 3.71 14.29 -5.05
C LEU A 176 3.03 15.23 -6.03
N ASN A 177 3.75 15.68 -7.06
CA ASN A 177 3.19 16.44 -8.16
C ASN A 177 2.40 17.69 -7.72
N CYS A 178 2.76 18.26 -6.57
CA CYS A 178 2.13 19.47 -6.02
C CYS A 178 2.78 20.71 -6.60
N GLU A 179 2.07 21.83 -6.52
CA GLU A 179 2.56 23.13 -6.97
C GLU A 179 2.34 24.20 -5.91
N ALA A 180 3.34 25.05 -5.70
CA ALA A 180 3.25 26.15 -4.75
C ALA A 180 3.78 27.46 -5.36
N PHE A 181 2.97 28.51 -5.36
CA PHE A 181 3.34 29.77 -5.97
C PHE A 181 2.62 31.00 -5.40
N ASP A 182 3.22 32.16 -5.60
CA ASP A 182 2.69 33.45 -5.15
C ASP A 182 2.37 33.50 -3.64
N ASN A 183 3.05 32.70 -2.82
CA ASN A 183 2.93 32.79 -1.37
C ASN A 183 3.79 33.97 -0.87
N GLN A 184 3.22 34.75 0.05
CA GLN A 184 3.78 36.02 0.51
C GLN A 184 3.33 36.38 1.93
N ASP A 185 4.27 36.34 2.86
CA ASP A 185 4.15 36.89 4.21
C ASP A 185 4.23 38.44 4.20
N PRO A 186 3.69 39.12 5.23
CA PRO A 186 3.69 40.59 5.31
C PRO A 186 5.08 41.24 5.25
N ASP A 187 6.10 40.56 5.73
CA ASP A 187 7.51 40.98 5.78
C ASP A 187 8.26 40.75 4.47
N ASN A 188 7.77 39.84 3.62
CA ASN A 188 8.37 39.44 2.35
C ASN A 188 9.71 38.69 2.52
N GLU A 189 9.79 37.85 3.55
CA GLU A 189 11.03 37.19 3.96
C GLU A 189 10.86 35.70 4.27
N ASP A 190 9.67 35.22 4.65
CA ASP A 190 9.49 33.86 5.20
C ASP A 190 8.64 32.91 4.33
N ALA A 191 7.86 33.42 3.37
CA ALA A 191 6.90 32.64 2.63
C ALA A 191 7.55 31.89 1.45
N ASP A 192 7.83 30.62 1.71
CA ASP A 192 8.32 29.67 0.72
C ASP A 192 7.20 29.07 -0.12
N GLY A 193 7.55 28.37 -1.19
CA GLY A 193 6.60 27.42 -1.78
C GLY A 193 6.39 26.21 -0.88
N PHE A 194 7.48 25.53 -0.53
CA PHE A 194 7.47 24.33 0.32
C PHE A 194 8.52 24.43 1.43
N ALA A 195 8.08 24.24 2.67
CA ALA A 195 8.93 24.41 3.84
C ALA A 195 8.97 23.12 4.68
N ALA A 196 10.00 22.29 4.53
CA ALA A 196 10.21 21.13 5.39
C ALA A 196 11.23 21.47 6.48
N LYS A 197 10.80 22.34 7.41
CA LYS A 197 11.68 23.07 8.33
C LYS A 197 11.32 22.86 9.81
N LEU A 198 12.24 23.28 10.68
CA LEU A 198 12.13 23.33 12.14
C LEU A 198 12.01 21.97 12.84
N THR A 199 10.87 21.30 12.66
CA THR A 199 10.48 20.09 13.40
C THR A 199 9.86 19.08 12.45
N CYS A 200 10.63 18.73 11.43
CA CYS A 200 10.31 17.75 10.41
C CYS A 200 11.01 16.42 10.74
N GLY A 201 10.26 15.32 10.75
CA GLY A 201 10.78 13.97 10.98
C GLY A 201 11.49 13.39 9.75
N THR A 202 11.78 12.09 9.78
CA THR A 202 12.51 11.39 8.72
C THR A 202 11.59 10.81 7.63
N GLY A 203 12.16 10.46 6.49
CA GLY A 203 11.46 9.70 5.43
C GLY A 203 10.50 10.53 4.57
N ASN A 204 10.50 11.85 4.72
CA ASN A 204 9.65 12.73 3.94
C ASN A 204 10.23 12.95 2.53
N VAL A 205 9.36 12.91 1.53
CA VAL A 205 9.73 12.99 0.10
C VAL A 205 8.88 14.02 -0.61
N PHE A 206 9.54 14.91 -1.34
CA PHE A 206 8.93 15.74 -2.36
C PHE A 206 9.32 15.17 -3.73
N ARG A 207 8.32 14.81 -4.54
CA ARG A 207 8.55 14.25 -5.87
C ARG A 207 7.72 14.98 -6.92
N GLY A 208 8.36 15.36 -8.02
CA GLY A 208 7.67 15.97 -9.15
C GLY A 208 6.95 17.28 -8.79
N CYS A 209 7.35 17.94 -7.71
CA CYS A 209 6.69 19.16 -7.27
C CYS A 209 7.26 20.38 -8.00
N ILE A 210 6.44 21.42 -8.13
CA ILE A 210 6.81 22.68 -8.78
C ILE A 210 6.67 23.80 -7.76
N SER A 211 7.73 24.58 -7.54
CA SER A 211 7.68 25.77 -6.71
C SER A 211 8.11 26.97 -7.52
N HIS A 212 7.29 28.00 -7.59
CA HIS A 212 7.68 29.18 -8.34
C HIS A 212 7.06 30.47 -7.84
N ASN A 213 7.74 31.57 -8.10
CA ASN A 213 7.22 32.89 -7.80
C ASN A 213 6.75 33.08 -6.34
N ASN A 214 7.36 32.38 -5.39
CA ASN A 214 7.17 32.65 -3.97
C ASN A 214 8.06 33.84 -3.55
N ILE A 215 7.67 34.56 -2.50
CA ILE A 215 8.36 35.78 -2.10
C ILE A 215 9.78 35.47 -1.57
N ASP A 216 9.96 34.37 -0.85
CA ASP A 216 11.27 33.91 -0.41
C ASP A 216 11.80 32.76 -1.28
N ASP A 217 11.86 31.53 -0.77
CA ASP A 217 12.43 30.41 -1.53
C ASP A 217 11.39 29.54 -2.22
N GLY A 218 11.88 28.74 -3.18
CA GLY A 218 11.11 27.62 -3.68
C GLY A 218 10.96 26.51 -2.64
N TRP A 219 12.06 26.15 -1.98
CA TRP A 219 12.12 25.18 -0.89
C TRP A 219 13.01 25.69 0.24
N ASP A 220 12.55 25.55 1.48
CA ASP A 220 13.34 25.81 2.68
C ASP A 220 13.34 24.63 3.66
N PHE A 221 14.55 24.11 3.96
CA PHE A 221 14.80 23.05 4.94
C PHE A 221 15.45 23.57 6.23
N TYR A 222 15.23 24.84 6.58
CA TYR A 222 15.83 25.49 7.74
C TYR A 222 15.68 24.66 9.02
N ALA A 223 16.81 24.44 9.70
CA ALA A 223 16.88 23.88 11.03
C ALA A 223 17.34 24.99 11.98
N LYS A 224 16.95 24.93 13.25
CA LYS A 224 17.33 25.93 14.24
C LYS A 224 17.88 25.29 15.51
N THR A 225 18.80 26.01 16.16
CA THR A 225 19.55 25.52 17.31
C THR A 225 18.65 25.01 18.45
N GLU A 226 17.49 25.65 18.65
CA GLU A 226 16.57 25.32 19.74
C GLU A 226 15.91 23.95 19.57
N THR A 227 15.68 23.51 18.33
CA THR A 227 15.05 22.21 18.03
C THR A 227 16.06 21.17 17.53
N GLY A 228 17.21 21.60 17.01
CA GLY A 228 18.25 20.74 16.48
C GLY A 228 17.98 20.28 15.06
N ALA A 229 18.58 19.16 14.68
CA ALA A 229 18.48 18.60 13.34
C ALA A 229 17.07 18.10 13.02
N ILE A 230 16.57 18.46 11.84
CA ILE A 230 15.41 17.80 11.22
C ILE A 230 15.81 16.46 10.60
N GLY A 231 14.83 15.64 10.26
CA GLY A 231 15.07 14.43 9.50
C GLY A 231 15.51 14.73 8.06
N PRO A 232 16.35 13.88 7.45
CA PRO A 232 16.67 13.98 6.03
C PRO A 232 15.42 13.98 5.16
N VAL A 233 15.38 14.91 4.20
CA VAL A 233 14.32 15.08 3.21
C VAL A 233 14.87 14.71 1.84
N THR A 234 14.05 14.02 1.03
CA THR A 234 14.39 13.68 -0.36
C THR A 234 13.61 14.56 -1.33
N LEU A 235 14.33 15.21 -2.24
CA LEU A 235 13.81 15.92 -3.41
C LEU A 235 14.11 15.09 -4.66
N ASP A 236 13.08 14.79 -5.47
CA ASP A 236 13.17 13.91 -6.62
C ASP A 236 12.35 14.44 -7.81
N GLY A 237 13.01 14.94 -8.85
CA GLY A 237 12.31 15.44 -10.04
C GLY A 237 11.55 16.75 -9.82
N CYS A 238 11.90 17.54 -8.80
CA CYS A 238 11.24 18.81 -8.50
C CYS A 238 11.76 19.96 -9.37
N VAL A 239 10.93 20.97 -9.60
CA VAL A 239 11.27 22.17 -10.39
C VAL A 239 11.08 23.42 -9.54
N SER A 240 12.09 24.27 -9.48
CA SER A 240 12.06 25.53 -8.74
C SER A 240 12.41 26.72 -9.63
N TYR A 241 11.54 27.73 -9.75
CA TYR A 241 11.85 28.88 -10.60
C TYR A 241 11.25 30.21 -10.20
N ASN A 242 11.94 31.30 -10.55
CA ASN A 242 11.48 32.68 -10.33
C ASN A 242 11.08 32.98 -8.87
N ASN A 243 11.57 32.24 -7.87
CA ASN A 243 11.35 32.60 -6.46
C ASN A 243 12.15 33.86 -6.12
N GLY A 244 11.64 34.67 -5.19
CA GLY A 244 12.05 36.05 -4.98
C GLY A 244 11.24 37.09 -5.76
N GLN A 245 10.31 36.65 -6.60
CA GLN A 245 9.43 37.52 -7.38
C GLN A 245 8.05 36.86 -7.57
N LEU A 246 6.98 37.53 -7.14
CA LEU A 246 5.61 37.10 -7.42
C LEU A 246 5.30 37.15 -8.92
N SER A 247 4.33 36.37 -9.37
CA SER A 247 3.85 36.35 -10.76
C SER A 247 3.34 37.72 -11.23
N SER A 248 2.90 38.56 -10.30
CA SER A 248 2.53 39.97 -10.52
C SER A 248 3.70 40.88 -10.91
N GLY A 249 4.94 40.38 -10.81
CA GLY A 249 6.17 41.12 -11.02
C GLY A 249 6.73 41.76 -9.74
N SER A 250 6.00 41.72 -8.63
CA SER A 250 6.45 42.24 -7.34
C SER A 250 7.60 41.41 -6.79
N THR A 251 8.70 42.05 -6.38
CA THR A 251 9.86 41.35 -5.84
C THR A 251 9.90 41.43 -4.32
N SER A 252 10.48 40.43 -3.68
CA SER A 252 10.78 40.51 -2.25
C SER A 252 11.89 41.52 -1.96
N GLY A 253 11.85 42.08 -0.76
CA GLY A 253 12.91 42.92 -0.19
C GLY A 253 14.17 42.10 0.11
N ASN A 254 14.46 41.88 1.40
CA ASN A 254 15.68 41.21 1.87
C ASN A 254 15.62 39.68 1.87
N GLY A 255 14.55 39.05 1.35
CA GLY A 255 14.46 37.58 1.29
C GLY A 255 15.67 36.92 0.61
N ASP A 256 15.84 35.64 0.87
CA ASP A 256 16.96 34.81 0.42
C ASP A 256 16.81 34.31 -1.03
N LYS A 257 15.57 34.16 -1.55
CA LYS A 257 15.23 34.03 -2.99
C LYS A 257 15.86 32.83 -3.72
N ASN A 258 16.08 31.72 -3.02
CA ASN A 258 16.70 30.53 -3.59
C ASN A 258 15.69 29.63 -4.29
N GLY A 259 16.20 28.81 -5.21
CA GLY A 259 15.44 27.69 -5.74
C GLY A 259 15.25 26.59 -4.69
N PHE A 260 16.36 26.07 -4.16
CA PHE A 260 16.40 25.03 -3.13
C PHE A 260 17.38 25.41 -2.01
N LYS A 261 16.85 25.81 -0.85
CA LYS A 261 17.59 26.09 0.40
C LYS A 261 17.65 24.82 1.25
N LEU A 262 18.81 24.15 1.25
CA LEU A 262 18.97 22.77 1.75
C LEU A 262 19.46 22.69 3.22
N GLY A 263 19.02 23.65 4.04
CA GLY A 263 19.14 23.62 5.51
C GLY A 263 20.00 24.74 6.08
N GLY A 264 19.76 25.13 7.34
CA GLY A 264 20.41 26.30 7.97
C GLY A 264 20.73 26.18 9.46
N SER A 265 21.37 27.22 10.02
CA SER A 265 21.93 27.31 11.39
C SER A 265 23.18 26.48 11.70
N GLY A 266 23.93 25.99 10.70
CA GLY A 266 25.14 25.20 10.97
C GLY A 266 24.84 23.78 11.48
N ILE A 267 23.63 23.28 11.24
CA ILE A 267 23.15 21.99 11.75
C ILE A 267 23.24 20.93 10.65
N ALA A 268 23.95 19.83 10.93
CA ALA A 268 24.19 18.78 9.95
C ALA A 268 22.93 17.96 9.64
N VAL A 269 22.48 18.01 8.39
CA VAL A 269 21.41 17.14 7.88
C VAL A 269 21.77 16.65 6.47
N ASN A 270 21.74 15.32 6.27
CA ASN A 270 22.16 14.68 5.02
C ASN A 270 20.97 14.56 4.05
N HIS A 271 20.52 15.68 3.49
CA HIS A 271 19.42 15.68 2.51
C HIS A 271 19.83 14.97 1.20
N ILE A 272 18.83 14.62 0.39
CA ILE A 272 19.01 13.97 -0.90
C ILE A 272 18.28 14.80 -1.96
N VAL A 273 18.98 15.24 -3.00
CA VAL A 273 18.43 16.07 -4.08
C VAL A 273 18.81 15.49 -5.43
N ARG A 274 17.80 15.00 -6.16
CA ARG A 274 17.99 14.26 -7.40
C ARG A 274 17.06 14.73 -8.50
N ARG A 275 17.57 14.80 -9.74
CA ARG A 275 16.77 15.13 -10.93
C ARG A 275 15.99 16.44 -10.81
N CYS A 276 16.44 17.35 -9.96
CA CYS A 276 15.78 18.62 -9.74
C CYS A 276 16.29 19.69 -10.72
N VAL A 277 15.41 20.63 -11.07
CA VAL A 277 15.71 21.74 -11.97
C VAL A 277 15.50 23.05 -11.24
N ALA A 278 16.49 23.95 -11.25
CA ALA A 278 16.37 25.30 -10.70
C ALA A 278 16.69 26.35 -11.76
N PHE A 279 15.81 27.34 -11.97
CA PHE A 279 16.12 28.43 -12.91
C PHE A 279 15.45 29.76 -12.60
N GLY A 280 16.08 30.87 -12.98
CA GLY A 280 15.47 32.20 -12.85
C GLY A 280 15.20 32.67 -11.43
N ASN A 281 15.69 31.98 -10.40
CA ASN A 281 15.49 32.40 -9.02
C ASN A 281 16.29 33.66 -8.71
N GLY A 282 15.78 34.50 -7.81
CA GLY A 282 16.33 35.80 -7.45
C GLY A 282 17.70 35.76 -6.77
N HIS A 283 18.16 34.58 -6.37
CA HIS A 283 19.51 34.35 -5.83
C HIS A 283 20.09 33.05 -6.40
N HIS A 284 20.12 31.97 -5.63
CA HIS A 284 20.79 30.74 -5.99
C HIS A 284 19.82 29.70 -6.55
N GLY A 285 20.32 28.82 -7.41
CA GLY A 285 19.56 27.62 -7.79
C GLY A 285 19.48 26.63 -6.63
N PHE A 286 20.64 26.16 -6.18
CA PHE A 286 20.80 25.24 -5.05
C PHE A 286 21.79 25.84 -4.04
N THR A 287 21.44 25.85 -2.76
CA THR A 287 22.34 26.31 -1.69
C THR A 287 22.32 25.35 -0.51
N ASP A 288 23.49 25.07 0.08
CA ASP A 288 23.54 24.30 1.34
C ASP A 288 23.12 25.14 2.54
N ASN A 289 23.04 26.47 2.37
CA ASN A 289 22.65 27.45 3.38
C ASN A 289 23.26 27.21 4.77
N ASN A 290 24.55 26.86 4.80
CA ASN A 290 25.32 26.56 6.00
C ASN A 290 25.04 25.20 6.68
N ASN A 291 24.35 24.26 6.03
CA ASN A 291 24.25 22.88 6.49
C ASN A 291 25.62 22.13 6.33
N PRO A 292 26.29 21.69 7.41
CA PRO A 292 27.52 20.89 7.34
C PRO A 292 27.32 19.41 7.02
N GLY A 293 26.09 18.94 6.86
CA GLY A 293 25.77 17.57 6.51
C GLY A 293 26.24 17.19 5.10
N ASN A 294 26.44 15.89 4.89
CA ASN A 294 26.77 15.35 3.58
C ASN A 294 25.49 15.24 2.74
N ILE A 295 25.10 16.36 2.12
CA ILE A 295 23.97 16.42 1.19
C ILE A 295 24.36 15.66 -0.09
N GLU A 296 23.51 14.73 -0.52
CA GLU A 296 23.65 14.07 -1.82
C GLU A 296 23.00 14.95 -2.90
N VAL A 297 23.81 15.45 -3.82
CA VAL A 297 23.37 16.32 -4.92
C VAL A 297 23.68 15.60 -6.23
N THR A 298 22.69 14.95 -6.82
CA THR A 298 22.89 14.05 -7.97
C THR A 298 22.00 14.40 -9.16
N ASN A 299 22.55 14.50 -10.37
CA ASN A 299 21.77 14.68 -11.60
C ASN A 299 20.82 15.87 -11.51
N ASN A 300 21.27 17.04 -11.06
CA ASN A 300 20.44 18.25 -11.06
C ASN A 300 20.86 19.18 -12.20
N THR A 301 19.92 19.97 -12.73
CA THR A 301 20.23 21.03 -13.70
C THR A 301 19.88 22.39 -13.09
N SER A 302 20.82 23.32 -13.15
CA SER A 302 20.61 24.69 -12.67
C SER A 302 20.96 25.67 -13.79
N TYR A 303 20.06 26.63 -14.05
CA TYR A 303 20.16 27.52 -15.20
C TYR A 303 19.68 28.94 -14.90
N ASN A 304 20.48 29.95 -15.21
CA ASN A 304 20.09 31.36 -15.24
C ASN A 304 19.46 31.87 -13.94
N ASN A 305 20.02 31.47 -12.79
CA ASN A 305 19.70 32.09 -11.51
C ASN A 305 20.49 33.39 -11.36
N ALA A 306 19.95 34.36 -10.61
CA ALA A 306 20.49 35.71 -10.53
C ALA A 306 21.90 35.77 -9.91
N GLU A 307 22.24 34.83 -9.03
CA GLU A 307 23.60 34.63 -8.52
C GLU A 307 24.16 33.27 -8.98
N SER A 308 24.66 32.43 -8.07
CA SER A 308 25.21 31.12 -8.39
C SER A 308 24.11 30.10 -8.68
N ASN A 309 24.36 29.22 -9.65
CA ASN A 309 23.49 28.08 -9.89
C ASN A 309 23.61 27.03 -8.76
N PHE A 310 24.82 26.86 -8.23
CA PHE A 310 25.13 26.05 -7.05
C PHE A 310 26.01 26.87 -6.08
N ASN A 311 25.52 27.09 -4.85
CA ASN A 311 26.19 27.85 -3.81
C ASN A 311 26.37 26.99 -2.54
N PHE A 312 27.44 26.19 -2.50
CA PHE A 312 27.84 25.39 -1.35
C PHE A 312 29.04 26.05 -0.69
N ARG A 313 28.93 26.33 0.61
CA ARG A 313 29.92 27.13 1.35
C ARG A 313 31.29 26.47 1.41
N GLU A 314 32.33 27.25 1.69
CA GLU A 314 33.66 26.69 1.99
C GLU A 314 33.56 25.69 3.16
N GLY A 315 34.23 24.55 3.02
CA GLY A 315 34.16 23.45 3.99
C GLY A 315 32.83 22.68 4.00
N SER A 316 32.00 22.81 2.96
CA SER A 316 30.83 21.95 2.79
C SER A 316 31.25 20.50 2.56
N THR A 317 30.45 19.56 3.07
CA THR A 317 30.72 18.10 2.98
C THR A 317 29.83 17.40 1.96
N ALA A 318 29.08 18.15 1.16
CA ALA A 318 28.18 17.62 0.14
C ALA A 318 28.92 16.72 -0.87
N THR A 319 28.19 15.73 -1.39
CA THR A 319 28.66 14.83 -2.44
C THR A 319 27.93 15.14 -3.73
N PHE A 320 28.70 15.48 -4.78
CA PHE A 320 28.18 15.85 -6.10
C PHE A 320 28.40 14.74 -7.12
N LYS A 321 27.34 14.42 -7.88
CA LYS A 321 27.39 13.52 -9.03
C LYS A 321 26.56 14.09 -10.18
N ASN A 322 27.12 14.10 -11.38
CA ASN A 322 26.37 14.35 -12.61
C ASN A 322 25.56 15.66 -12.68
N ASN A 323 25.90 16.70 -11.91
CA ASN A 323 25.16 17.96 -11.94
C ASN A 323 25.58 18.82 -13.13
N LEU A 324 24.62 19.57 -13.66
CA LEU A 324 24.78 20.41 -14.84
C LEU A 324 24.41 21.86 -14.50
N SER A 325 25.42 22.73 -14.43
CA SER A 325 25.24 24.17 -14.28
C SER A 325 25.48 24.87 -15.60
N PHE A 326 24.60 25.80 -15.98
CA PHE A 326 24.80 26.62 -17.17
C PHE A 326 24.26 28.04 -16.98
N ASN A 327 25.06 29.06 -17.36
CA ASN A 327 24.69 30.48 -17.38
C ASN A 327 24.12 30.99 -16.04
N ALA A 328 24.92 31.62 -15.18
CA ALA A 328 24.44 32.18 -13.91
C ALA A 328 25.04 33.57 -13.68
N GLY A 329 24.41 34.40 -12.83
CA GLY A 329 24.92 35.75 -12.55
C GLY A 329 26.24 35.76 -11.76
N SER A 330 26.54 34.70 -11.01
CA SER A 330 27.78 34.52 -10.25
C SER A 330 28.39 33.13 -10.45
N SER A 331 29.70 33.00 -10.24
CA SER A 331 30.35 31.68 -10.29
C SER A 331 29.81 30.73 -9.22
N ASP A 332 29.72 29.45 -9.55
CA ASP A 332 29.33 28.39 -8.63
C ASP A 332 30.37 28.20 -7.52
N LYS A 333 29.87 28.05 -6.29
CA LYS A 333 30.65 27.58 -5.15
C LYS A 333 30.39 26.09 -5.00
N SER A 334 31.22 25.30 -5.68
CA SER A 334 31.10 23.84 -5.74
C SER A 334 31.93 23.13 -4.65
N ASN A 335 31.91 23.66 -3.42
CA ASN A 335 32.72 23.12 -2.32
C ASN A 335 32.11 21.80 -1.83
N GLY A 336 32.91 20.73 -1.83
CA GLY A 336 32.47 19.38 -1.46
C GLY A 336 33.22 18.33 -2.26
N THR A 337 32.67 17.11 -2.30
CA THR A 337 33.28 15.97 -2.99
C THR A 337 32.66 15.77 -4.37
N ASP A 338 33.42 16.06 -5.42
CA ASP A 338 33.07 15.74 -6.80
C ASP A 338 33.39 14.27 -7.11
N VAL A 339 32.39 13.47 -7.46
CA VAL A 339 32.57 12.05 -7.76
C VAL A 339 32.73 11.83 -9.27
N GLY A 340 33.88 11.31 -9.66
CA GLY A 340 34.12 10.84 -11.02
C GLY A 340 34.26 11.94 -12.07
N THR A 341 34.54 13.19 -11.67
CA THR A 341 34.67 14.35 -12.58
C THR A 341 33.42 14.57 -13.45
N THR A 342 32.24 14.30 -12.90
CA THR A 342 30.99 14.27 -13.67
C THR A 342 30.15 15.54 -13.52
N ASN A 343 30.55 16.47 -12.66
CA ASN A 343 29.80 17.69 -12.44
C ASN A 343 30.38 18.81 -13.29
N VAL A 344 29.50 19.54 -13.99
CA VAL A 344 29.86 20.73 -14.75
C VAL A 344 29.43 21.96 -13.97
N TRP A 345 30.38 22.84 -13.71
CA TRP A 345 30.22 24.03 -12.89
C TRP A 345 30.36 25.30 -13.72
N TRP A 346 29.50 26.29 -13.47
CA TRP A 346 29.62 27.62 -14.07
C TRP A 346 30.66 28.43 -13.29
N LYS A 347 31.82 28.68 -13.87
CA LYS A 347 32.89 29.49 -13.27
C LYS A 347 33.47 30.44 -14.30
N ASN A 348 33.61 31.71 -13.92
CA ASN A 348 34.18 32.75 -14.79
C ASN A 348 33.50 32.81 -16.17
N ASN A 349 32.17 32.73 -16.19
CA ASN A 349 31.33 32.74 -17.39
C ASN A 349 31.50 31.56 -18.35
N VAL A 350 32.00 30.41 -17.86
CA VAL A 350 32.11 29.17 -18.64
C VAL A 350 31.64 28.00 -17.78
N SER A 351 30.88 27.08 -18.37
CA SER A 351 30.49 25.83 -17.73
C SER A 351 31.48 24.72 -18.08
N THR A 352 32.26 24.28 -17.11
CA THR A 352 33.27 23.22 -17.31
C THR A 352 33.32 22.24 -16.15
N ASN A 353 33.82 21.03 -16.39
CA ASN A 353 34.26 20.13 -15.32
C ASN A 353 35.79 20.15 -15.15
N SER A 354 36.33 19.33 -14.25
CA SER A 354 37.77 19.09 -14.10
C SER A 354 38.37 18.14 -15.15
N GLY A 355 37.52 17.61 -16.04
CA GLY A 355 37.91 16.84 -17.22
C GLY A 355 37.92 17.71 -18.48
N SER A 356 37.31 17.21 -19.56
CA SER A 356 37.26 17.88 -20.87
C SER A 356 35.89 18.43 -21.26
N LEU A 357 34.88 18.31 -20.38
CA LEU A 357 33.51 18.70 -20.70
C LEU A 357 33.36 20.22 -20.62
N VAL A 358 32.76 20.80 -21.65
CA VAL A 358 32.45 22.23 -21.74
C VAL A 358 31.03 22.36 -22.27
N VAL A 359 30.17 23.04 -21.52
CA VAL A 359 28.76 23.20 -21.89
C VAL A 359 28.55 24.52 -22.62
N SER A 360 27.78 24.45 -23.69
CA SER A 360 27.37 25.56 -24.53
C SER A 360 25.85 25.56 -24.74
N SER A 361 25.32 26.59 -25.40
CA SER A 361 23.91 26.58 -25.80
C SER A 361 23.58 25.49 -26.83
N ALA A 362 24.56 24.97 -27.58
CA ALA A 362 24.36 23.91 -28.56
C ALA A 362 24.10 22.53 -27.91
N ASP A 363 24.44 22.38 -26.64
CA ASP A 363 24.18 21.16 -25.87
C ASP A 363 22.71 21.01 -25.48
N PHE A 364 21.90 22.05 -25.65
CA PHE A 364 20.49 22.04 -25.31
C PHE A 364 19.61 22.14 -26.54
N VAL A 365 18.49 21.41 -26.55
CA VAL A 365 17.44 21.54 -27.58
C VAL A 365 16.79 22.93 -27.49
N SER A 366 16.55 23.42 -26.27
CA SER A 366 16.01 24.76 -26.02
C SER A 366 16.46 25.30 -24.67
N LEU A 367 16.76 26.59 -24.63
CA LEU A 367 16.99 27.37 -23.41
C LEU A 367 15.83 28.33 -23.10
N THR A 368 14.77 28.30 -23.89
CA THR A 368 13.53 29.04 -23.61
C THR A 368 12.76 28.28 -22.55
N ALA A 369 12.57 28.93 -21.39
CA ALA A 369 11.84 28.34 -20.26
C ALA A 369 10.45 27.88 -20.68
N SER A 370 10.12 26.65 -20.30
CA SER A 370 8.80 26.05 -20.47
C SER A 370 8.55 25.12 -19.29
N VAL A 371 7.45 25.36 -18.57
CA VAL A 371 7.00 24.50 -17.48
C VAL A 371 5.51 24.28 -17.66
N ALA A 372 5.14 23.02 -17.84
CA ALA A 372 3.77 22.53 -17.86
C ALA A 372 3.67 21.32 -16.93
N LYS A 373 2.49 20.70 -16.87
CA LYS A 373 2.27 19.44 -16.16
C LYS A 373 1.79 18.37 -17.13
N ASN A 374 2.25 17.14 -16.92
CA ASN A 374 1.70 15.96 -17.57
C ASN A 374 0.30 15.64 -17.01
N SER A 375 -0.41 14.69 -17.64
CA SER A 375 -1.73 14.25 -17.18
C SER A 375 -1.72 13.64 -15.77
N ASP A 376 -0.58 13.08 -15.35
CA ASP A 376 -0.36 12.56 -13.99
C ASP A 376 0.08 13.66 -13.00
N GLY A 377 0.12 14.92 -13.43
CA GLY A 377 0.51 16.09 -12.64
C GLY A 377 2.03 16.32 -12.56
N SER A 378 2.87 15.41 -13.04
CA SER A 378 4.33 15.57 -12.98
C SER A 378 4.82 16.72 -13.87
N PRO A 379 5.98 17.34 -13.56
CA PRO A 379 6.48 18.46 -14.33
C PRO A 379 6.84 18.05 -15.76
N ASN A 380 6.49 18.90 -16.72
CA ASN A 380 6.80 18.74 -18.13
C ASN A 380 7.53 19.99 -18.62
N LEU A 381 8.82 19.84 -18.89
CA LEU A 381 9.66 20.93 -19.39
C LEU A 381 9.71 21.01 -20.92
N GLY A 382 8.97 20.17 -21.64
CA GLY A 382 9.02 20.08 -23.10
C GLY A 382 10.46 19.91 -23.60
N ASN A 383 10.94 20.84 -24.41
CA ASN A 383 12.32 20.87 -24.90
C ASN A 383 13.29 21.69 -24.02
N PHE A 384 12.79 22.42 -23.03
CA PHE A 384 13.60 23.29 -22.19
C PHE A 384 14.60 22.47 -21.38
N LEU A 385 15.89 22.78 -21.51
CA LEU A 385 17.02 22.07 -20.88
C LEU A 385 17.14 20.59 -21.27
N ALA A 386 16.43 20.11 -22.30
CA ALA A 386 16.71 18.79 -22.87
C ALA A 386 18.08 18.82 -23.55
N LEU A 387 18.88 17.77 -23.40
CA LEU A 387 20.14 17.64 -24.13
C LEU A 387 19.87 17.43 -25.63
N ALA A 388 20.61 18.15 -26.47
CA ALA A 388 20.62 17.95 -27.92
C ALA A 388 21.27 16.60 -28.26
N SER A 389 20.87 15.96 -29.36
CA SER A 389 21.31 14.61 -29.72
C SER A 389 22.82 14.44 -29.93
N GLY A 390 23.55 15.53 -30.15
CA GLY A 390 25.01 15.54 -30.27
C GLY A 390 25.75 16.06 -29.03
N SER A 391 25.04 16.31 -27.92
CA SER A 391 25.67 16.81 -26.70
C SER A 391 26.61 15.77 -26.11
N ASP A 392 27.79 16.22 -25.70
CA ASP A 392 28.78 15.43 -24.99
C ASP A 392 28.42 15.22 -23.50
N MET A 393 27.30 15.79 -23.03
CA MET A 393 26.70 15.50 -21.72
C MET A 393 25.94 14.16 -21.68
N ILE A 394 25.64 13.58 -22.84
CA ILE A 394 24.92 12.31 -22.96
C ILE A 394 25.85 11.14 -22.59
N ASN A 395 25.39 10.23 -21.73
CA ASN A 395 26.16 9.08 -21.22
C ASN A 395 27.50 9.45 -20.56
N ALA A 396 27.65 10.67 -20.04
CA ALA A 396 28.90 11.14 -19.45
C ALA A 396 28.96 11.03 -17.92
N GLY A 397 27.87 10.60 -17.27
CA GLY A 397 27.75 10.51 -15.83
C GLY A 397 28.26 9.19 -15.23
N VAL A 398 28.19 9.13 -13.90
CA VAL A 398 28.45 7.93 -13.09
C VAL A 398 27.14 7.40 -12.51
N THR A 399 27.03 6.09 -12.35
CA THR A 399 25.84 5.47 -11.75
C THR A 399 25.64 5.95 -10.32
N SER A 400 24.39 6.24 -9.94
CA SER A 400 24.02 6.56 -8.57
C SER A 400 22.70 5.89 -8.19
N THR A 401 22.53 5.58 -6.90
CA THR A 401 21.31 5.00 -6.37
C THR A 401 20.12 5.94 -6.63
N GLY A 402 19.03 5.40 -7.16
CA GLY A 402 17.83 6.19 -7.47
C GLY A 402 17.87 6.90 -8.82
N ILE A 403 18.93 6.76 -9.62
CA ILE A 403 19.03 7.32 -10.97
C ILE A 403 18.89 6.21 -12.00
N THR A 404 17.77 6.17 -12.72
CA THR A 404 17.57 5.33 -13.90
C THR A 404 18.06 6.03 -15.15
N TYR A 405 18.72 5.35 -16.08
CA TYR A 405 19.28 5.97 -17.30
C TYR A 405 19.12 5.08 -18.52
N ILE A 406 19.36 5.65 -19.71
CA ILE A 406 19.34 4.94 -21.00
C ILE A 406 20.72 5.04 -21.63
N GLY A 407 21.23 3.92 -22.15
CA GLY A 407 22.55 3.87 -22.77
C GLY A 407 23.60 3.25 -21.85
N SER A 408 24.84 3.70 -21.97
CA SER A 408 26.00 3.17 -21.23
C SER A 408 26.19 3.79 -19.84
N ALA A 409 25.66 4.98 -19.60
CA ALA A 409 25.76 5.70 -18.33
C ALA A 409 24.68 6.79 -18.22
N PRO A 410 24.40 7.35 -17.03
CA PRO A 410 23.50 8.50 -16.90
C PRO A 410 23.98 9.69 -17.72
N ASP A 411 23.04 10.42 -18.31
CA ASP A 411 23.31 11.76 -18.81
C ASP A 411 23.63 12.72 -17.65
N LEU A 412 24.36 13.81 -17.94
CA LEU A 412 24.54 14.88 -16.96
C LEU A 412 23.29 15.75 -16.87
N GLY A 413 23.00 16.21 -15.66
CA GLY A 413 21.82 17.03 -15.36
C GLY A 413 20.57 16.20 -15.03
N ALA A 414 19.45 16.90 -14.92
CA ALA A 414 18.17 16.36 -14.48
C ALA A 414 17.45 15.52 -15.54
N ARG A 415 17.72 15.80 -16.81
CA ARG A 415 16.97 15.27 -17.94
C ARG A 415 17.75 14.18 -18.65
N GLU A 416 17.17 12.98 -18.70
CA GLU A 416 17.71 11.86 -19.47
C GLU A 416 17.25 11.95 -20.93
N SER A 417 18.18 11.91 -21.87
CA SER A 417 17.93 11.81 -23.30
C SER A 417 17.37 10.43 -23.67
N GLY A 418 16.58 10.36 -24.74
CA GLY A 418 15.93 9.12 -25.18
C GLY A 418 14.83 8.60 -24.25
N SER A 419 14.64 9.19 -23.06
CA SER A 419 13.51 8.90 -22.19
C SER A 419 12.24 9.48 -22.82
N THR A 420 11.39 8.62 -23.39
CA THR A 420 10.04 9.03 -23.78
C THR A 420 9.27 9.36 -22.51
N SER A 421 9.09 10.66 -22.26
CA SER A 421 8.35 11.28 -21.16
C SER A 421 7.19 10.43 -20.60
N ASN A 422 7.52 9.62 -19.59
CA ASN A 422 6.78 9.44 -18.35
C ASN A 422 7.64 8.53 -17.46
N PRO A 423 7.83 8.82 -16.16
CA PRO A 423 8.31 7.78 -15.25
C PRO A 423 7.27 6.67 -15.31
N GLY A 424 7.60 5.56 -15.98
CA GLY A 424 6.72 4.40 -16.05
C GLY A 424 6.22 4.10 -14.64
N THR A 425 4.90 4.06 -14.46
CA THR A 425 4.34 3.58 -13.20
C THR A 425 4.42 2.07 -13.23
N TYR A 426 4.99 1.48 -12.19
CA TYR A 426 5.20 0.06 -12.07
C TYR A 426 4.46 -0.52 -10.88
N THR A 427 4.04 -1.77 -10.99
CA THR A 427 3.34 -2.48 -9.93
C THR A 427 4.33 -3.17 -9.00
N LEU A 428 4.07 -3.10 -7.69
CA LEU A 428 4.71 -3.92 -6.67
C LEU A 428 3.69 -4.96 -6.19
N THR A 429 3.94 -6.22 -6.50
CA THR A 429 3.08 -7.34 -6.09
C THR A 429 3.62 -7.95 -4.80
N LEU A 430 2.79 -8.07 -3.78
CA LEU A 430 3.16 -8.63 -2.48
C LEU A 430 2.45 -9.97 -2.25
N THR A 431 3.17 -10.99 -1.81
CA THR A 431 2.62 -12.34 -1.56
C THR A 431 3.05 -12.87 -0.20
N ALA A 432 2.11 -13.26 0.66
CA ALA A 432 2.41 -14.02 1.89
C ALA A 432 2.36 -15.52 1.58
N SER A 433 3.36 -16.27 2.04
CA SER A 433 3.48 -17.72 1.82
C SER A 433 3.76 -18.48 3.12
N PRO A 434 2.84 -19.34 3.61
CA PRO A 434 1.48 -19.51 3.11
C PRO A 434 0.65 -18.24 3.33
N ALA A 435 -0.43 -18.07 2.57
CA ALA A 435 -1.30 -16.89 2.69
C ALA A 435 -1.91 -16.72 4.09
N ALA A 436 -2.12 -17.83 4.82
CA ALA A 436 -2.58 -17.82 6.21
C ALA A 436 -1.47 -17.43 7.22
N GLY A 437 -0.21 -17.37 6.78
CA GLY A 437 0.94 -17.21 7.65
C GLY A 437 1.21 -15.78 8.12
N GLY A 438 0.64 -14.78 7.44
CA GLY A 438 0.80 -13.38 7.81
C GLY A 438 0.41 -12.43 6.68
N THR A 439 0.68 -11.15 6.87
CA THR A 439 0.42 -10.09 5.90
C THR A 439 1.70 -9.32 5.57
N ILE A 440 1.69 -8.61 4.43
CA ILE A 440 2.75 -7.67 4.05
C ILE A 440 2.11 -6.30 3.84
N THR A 441 2.72 -5.25 4.39
CA THR A 441 2.36 -3.87 4.10
C THR A 441 3.50 -3.15 3.39
N ALA A 442 3.16 -2.24 2.47
CA ALA A 442 4.09 -1.36 1.78
C ALA A 442 3.91 0.09 2.26
N SER A 443 5.01 0.82 2.44
CA SER A 443 5.02 2.26 2.71
C SER A 443 6.03 2.97 1.79
N PRO A 444 5.60 3.87 0.89
CA PRO A 444 4.20 4.24 0.65
C PRO A 444 3.38 3.06 0.07
N SER A 445 2.08 3.02 0.38
CA SER A 445 1.14 2.07 -0.22
C SER A 445 0.51 2.72 -1.46
N ALA A 446 0.68 2.11 -2.63
CA ALA A 446 0.11 2.63 -3.88
C ALA A 446 -0.29 1.48 -4.80
N SER A 447 -1.31 1.70 -5.63
CA SER A 447 -1.69 0.75 -6.69
C SER A 447 -0.62 0.62 -7.79
N SER A 448 0.20 1.66 -7.93
CA SER A 448 1.33 1.72 -8.84
C SER A 448 2.32 2.76 -8.34
N TYR A 449 3.59 2.55 -8.63
CA TYR A 449 4.70 3.36 -8.14
C TYR A 449 5.42 4.00 -9.32
N THR A 450 5.71 5.28 -9.27
CA THR A 450 6.62 5.88 -10.25
C THR A 450 7.97 5.19 -10.18
N SER A 451 8.62 5.00 -11.33
CA SER A 451 10.01 4.53 -11.40
C SER A 451 10.89 5.21 -10.35
N GLY A 452 11.69 4.43 -9.63
CA GLY A 452 12.59 4.91 -8.58
C GLY A 452 11.96 5.02 -7.19
N THR A 453 10.66 4.73 -7.02
CA THR A 453 10.05 4.79 -5.67
C THR A 453 10.66 3.75 -4.75
N VAL A 454 11.23 4.19 -3.64
CA VAL A 454 11.67 3.30 -2.56
C VAL A 454 10.46 2.99 -1.67
N VAL A 455 10.18 1.70 -1.50
CA VAL A 455 9.06 1.19 -0.71
C VAL A 455 9.61 0.35 0.43
N THR A 456 9.23 0.71 1.65
CA THR A 456 9.48 -0.10 2.85
C THR A 456 8.39 -1.15 2.99
N LEU A 457 8.80 -2.41 3.05
CA LEU A 457 7.97 -3.58 3.25
C LEU A 457 8.06 -4.04 4.70
N THR A 458 6.91 -4.36 5.30
CA THR A 458 6.83 -4.92 6.65
C THR A 458 6.00 -6.20 6.61
N ALA A 459 6.59 -7.31 7.07
CA ALA A 459 5.91 -8.58 7.27
C ALA A 459 5.34 -8.65 8.70
N SER A 460 4.07 -8.98 8.83
CA SER A 460 3.40 -9.21 10.11
C SER A 460 2.90 -10.66 10.18
N PRO A 461 3.58 -11.53 10.96
CA PRO A 461 3.15 -12.92 11.14
C PRO A 461 1.75 -13.01 11.76
N ALA A 462 0.95 -13.95 11.25
CA ALA A 462 -0.31 -14.33 11.87
C ALA A 462 -0.05 -15.15 13.15
N SER A 463 -1.07 -15.26 14.01
CA SER A 463 -0.99 -16.10 15.21
C SER A 463 -0.66 -17.55 14.82
N GLY A 464 0.30 -18.17 15.51
CA GLY A 464 0.78 -19.52 15.19
C GLY A 464 1.74 -19.59 14.00
N TYR A 465 2.27 -18.45 13.54
CA TYR A 465 3.31 -18.36 12.53
C TYR A 465 4.46 -17.45 12.95
N THR A 466 5.64 -17.67 12.38
CA THR A 466 6.79 -16.77 12.44
C THR A 466 7.22 -16.39 11.04
N PHE A 467 7.63 -15.13 10.84
CA PHE A 467 8.25 -14.70 9.59
C PHE A 467 9.63 -15.35 9.47
N THR A 468 9.94 -15.86 8.29
CA THR A 468 11.20 -16.56 8.00
C THR A 468 12.09 -15.74 7.08
N SER A 469 11.60 -15.31 5.92
CA SER A 469 12.43 -14.59 4.94
C SER A 469 11.64 -13.87 3.85
N TRP A 470 12.29 -12.88 3.23
CA TRP A 470 11.87 -12.25 1.97
C TRP A 470 12.46 -12.97 0.76
N SER A 471 11.73 -12.97 -0.35
CA SER A 471 12.21 -13.41 -1.67
C SER A 471 11.57 -12.59 -2.80
N GLY A 472 12.10 -12.74 -4.03
CA GLY A 472 11.72 -11.91 -5.18
C GLY A 472 12.62 -10.68 -5.28
N ALA A 473 12.03 -9.48 -5.37
CA ALA A 473 12.78 -8.22 -5.43
C ALA A 473 13.33 -7.74 -4.07
N ALA A 474 13.02 -8.45 -2.97
CA ALA A 474 13.59 -8.23 -1.64
C ALA A 474 14.30 -9.51 -1.14
N SER A 475 15.14 -9.36 -0.12
CA SER A 475 15.84 -10.48 0.52
C SER A 475 16.08 -10.20 2.02
N GLY A 476 16.51 -11.22 2.76
CA GLY A 476 16.82 -11.11 4.19
C GLY A 476 15.76 -11.69 5.12
N THR A 477 16.08 -11.70 6.41
CA THR A 477 15.30 -12.35 7.48
C THR A 477 14.73 -11.36 8.50
N SER A 478 14.99 -10.05 8.33
CA SER A 478 14.33 -9.00 9.10
C SER A 478 12.86 -8.89 8.70
N THR A 479 11.97 -8.63 9.64
CA THR A 479 10.54 -8.39 9.36
C THR A 479 10.30 -7.13 8.53
N THR A 480 11.33 -6.31 8.28
CA THR A 480 11.29 -5.18 7.38
C THR A 480 12.32 -5.30 6.25
N ALA A 481 11.96 -4.89 5.04
CA ALA A 481 12.87 -4.79 3.88
C ALA A 481 12.55 -3.53 3.06
N THR A 482 13.49 -3.04 2.25
CA THR A 482 13.24 -1.95 1.31
C THR A 482 13.42 -2.43 -0.13
N VAL A 483 12.59 -1.94 -1.05
CA VAL A 483 12.71 -2.19 -2.49
C VAL A 483 12.60 -0.90 -3.27
N THR A 484 13.38 -0.75 -4.33
CA THR A 484 13.24 0.37 -5.27
C THR A 484 12.46 -0.10 -6.50
N VAL A 485 11.30 0.49 -6.73
CA VAL A 485 10.40 0.12 -7.83
C VAL A 485 10.86 0.80 -9.12
N THR A 486 11.71 0.13 -9.90
CA THR A 486 12.21 0.61 -11.21
C THR A 486 11.61 -0.14 -12.40
N SER A 487 10.82 -1.18 -12.13
CA SER A 487 10.04 -1.99 -13.07
C SER A 487 8.93 -2.70 -12.30
N ASN A 488 8.06 -3.47 -12.97
CA ASN A 488 7.09 -4.31 -12.25
C ASN A 488 7.84 -5.35 -11.43
N ILE A 489 7.69 -5.32 -10.11
CA ILE A 489 8.40 -6.20 -9.19
C ILE A 489 7.43 -6.99 -8.31
N SER A 490 7.89 -8.15 -7.86
CA SER A 490 7.14 -9.02 -6.96
C SER A 490 8.00 -9.38 -5.75
N VAL A 491 7.42 -9.32 -4.56
CA VAL A 491 8.06 -9.69 -3.29
C VAL A 491 7.18 -10.68 -2.54
N THR A 492 7.81 -11.74 -2.02
CA THR A 492 7.15 -12.75 -1.19
C THR A 492 7.71 -12.75 0.22
N ALA A 493 6.85 -12.66 1.24
CA ALA A 493 7.18 -12.95 2.63
C ALA A 493 6.85 -14.41 2.94
N THR A 494 7.86 -15.14 3.40
CA THR A 494 7.70 -16.53 3.85
C THR A 494 7.43 -16.55 5.35
N PHE A 495 6.45 -17.35 5.74
CA PHE A 495 6.09 -17.62 7.13
C PHE A 495 6.10 -19.12 7.39
N THR A 496 6.51 -19.51 8.59
CA THR A 496 6.52 -20.91 9.02
C THR A 496 5.61 -21.05 10.23
N GLY A 497 4.78 -22.11 10.25
CA GLY A 497 3.94 -22.39 11.41
C GLY A 497 4.80 -22.67 12.64
N THR A 498 4.47 -22.07 13.78
CA THR A 498 5.14 -22.35 15.05
C THR A 498 4.64 -23.69 15.59
N SER A 499 5.49 -24.73 15.53
CA SER A 499 5.23 -25.98 16.23
C SER A 499 5.56 -25.80 17.72
N THR A 500 4.57 -25.46 18.53
CA THR A 500 4.70 -25.45 19.99
C THR A 500 4.26 -26.80 20.54
N GLY A 501 5.20 -27.57 21.12
CA GLY A 501 4.90 -28.83 21.78
C GLY A 501 3.89 -28.66 22.91
N GLY A 502 2.95 -29.60 23.03
CA GLY A 502 1.87 -29.54 24.01
C GLY A 502 1.03 -30.81 24.00
N ASN A 503 0.52 -31.16 25.17
CA ASN A 503 -0.32 -32.29 25.59
C ASN A 503 -1.00 -33.13 24.50
N THR A 504 -1.03 -34.45 24.74
CA THR A 504 -1.75 -35.42 23.92
C THR A 504 -3.11 -35.74 24.54
N LEU A 505 -4.17 -35.56 23.76
CA LEU A 505 -5.50 -36.11 24.02
C LEU A 505 -5.57 -37.51 23.41
N HIS A 506 -6.02 -38.48 24.20
CA HIS A 506 -6.25 -39.85 23.78
C HIS A 506 -7.76 -40.12 23.75
N ILE A 507 -8.28 -40.72 22.67
CA ILE A 507 -9.71 -41.05 22.49
C ILE A 507 -9.84 -42.50 22.02
N ASP A 508 -10.41 -43.35 22.88
CA ASP A 508 -10.67 -44.76 22.63
C ASP A 508 -11.87 -45.01 21.67
N ASP A 509 -12.14 -46.29 21.39
CA ASP A 509 -13.28 -46.77 20.61
C ASP A 509 -14.64 -46.63 21.34
N ALA A 510 -14.63 -46.03 22.52
CA ALA A 510 -15.78 -45.64 23.32
C ALA A 510 -15.41 -44.49 24.28
N GLY A 511 -16.40 -43.81 24.86
CA GLY A 511 -16.19 -42.78 25.87
C GLY A 511 -16.11 -41.35 25.33
N SER A 512 -15.57 -40.42 26.13
CA SER A 512 -15.57 -38.99 25.84
C SER A 512 -14.77 -38.66 24.57
N GLY A 513 -15.40 -37.97 23.63
CA GLY A 513 -14.78 -37.61 22.34
C GLY A 513 -14.94 -38.68 21.25
N TYR A 514 -15.39 -39.91 21.57
CA TYR A 514 -15.83 -40.88 20.55
C TYR A 514 -17.29 -40.63 20.18
N CYS A 515 -17.60 -40.48 18.89
CA CYS A 515 -18.94 -40.11 18.44
C CYS A 515 -19.72 -41.25 17.77
N SER A 516 -19.14 -41.89 16.76
CA SER A 516 -19.80 -42.98 16.02
C SER A 516 -18.84 -43.65 15.06
N ALA A 517 -19.20 -44.84 14.58
CA ALA A 517 -18.53 -45.51 13.47
C ALA A 517 -19.56 -46.12 12.51
N ASP A 518 -19.23 -46.18 11.21
CA ASP A 518 -20.05 -46.89 10.22
C ASP A 518 -19.83 -48.41 10.23
N GLY A 519 -18.80 -48.85 10.96
CA GLY A 519 -18.42 -50.24 11.15
C GLY A 519 -18.99 -50.86 12.43
N SER A 520 -18.54 -52.07 12.75
CA SER A 520 -18.94 -52.75 13.98
C SER A 520 -17.82 -52.69 15.02
N ARG A 521 -18.18 -52.42 16.27
CA ARG A 521 -17.30 -52.58 17.43
C ARG A 521 -17.17 -54.07 17.77
N GLN A 522 -15.95 -54.60 17.80
CA GLN A 522 -15.66 -56.04 17.94
C GLN A 522 -14.57 -56.28 18.99
N ASN A 523 -14.45 -57.52 19.47
CA ASN A 523 -13.45 -57.97 20.45
C ASN A 523 -12.88 -59.36 20.12
N SER A 524 -12.98 -59.80 18.87
CA SER A 524 -12.53 -61.14 18.45
C SER A 524 -11.00 -61.29 18.39
N TYR A 525 -10.25 -60.18 18.45
CA TYR A 525 -8.80 -60.16 18.52
C TYR A 525 -8.35 -59.49 19.81
N THR A 526 -7.43 -60.13 20.53
CA THR A 526 -6.88 -59.63 21.79
C THR A 526 -5.82 -58.53 21.56
N GLY A 527 -5.57 -57.70 22.58
CA GLY A 527 -4.52 -56.68 22.58
C GLY A 527 -4.95 -55.25 22.21
N ALA A 528 -6.21 -55.07 21.80
CA ALA A 528 -6.84 -53.75 21.69
C ALA A 528 -6.93 -53.09 23.07
N ASP A 529 -6.78 -51.77 23.13
CA ASP A 529 -6.94 -51.05 24.38
C ASP A 529 -8.42 -51.07 24.80
N GLY A 530 -8.69 -51.20 26.10
CA GLY A 530 -10.06 -51.44 26.58
C GLY A 530 -10.74 -52.74 26.06
N GLY A 531 -10.04 -53.57 25.27
CA GLY A 531 -10.48 -54.88 24.79
C GLY A 531 -11.38 -54.89 23.54
N TYR A 532 -11.60 -53.74 22.89
CA TYR A 532 -12.46 -53.62 21.72
C TYR A 532 -11.84 -52.73 20.65
N TYR A 533 -12.29 -52.89 19.41
CA TYR A 533 -11.84 -52.07 18.28
C TYR A 533 -12.97 -51.90 17.26
N ILE A 534 -12.81 -50.96 16.34
CA ILE A 534 -13.74 -50.72 15.24
C ILE A 534 -13.26 -51.40 13.95
N ASN A 535 -14.12 -52.28 13.41
CA ASN A 535 -13.94 -52.89 12.09
C ASN A 535 -14.84 -52.19 11.06
N LEU A 536 -14.25 -51.58 10.03
CA LEU A 536 -14.94 -50.79 9.00
C LEU A 536 -15.48 -51.61 7.80
N SER A 537 -15.56 -52.93 7.93
CA SER A 537 -16.31 -53.84 7.03
C SER A 537 -15.84 -53.86 5.57
N ASN A 538 -14.55 -53.61 5.32
CA ASN A 538 -13.90 -53.73 4.01
C ASN A 538 -14.60 -52.95 2.87
N SER A 539 -15.24 -51.83 3.20
CA SER A 539 -16.00 -50.99 2.27
C SER A 539 -15.39 -49.61 2.16
N ALA A 540 -15.50 -48.98 0.99
CA ALA A 540 -15.16 -47.56 0.82
C ALA A 540 -16.14 -46.66 1.58
N ALA A 541 -15.71 -45.44 1.91
CA ALA A 541 -16.50 -44.40 2.55
C ALA A 541 -17.10 -44.78 3.92
N LYS A 542 -16.41 -45.65 4.67
CA LYS A 542 -16.74 -46.01 6.05
C LYS A 542 -15.71 -45.40 6.98
N GLY A 543 -16.12 -44.92 8.15
CA GLY A 543 -15.18 -44.24 9.03
C GLY A 543 -15.60 -44.20 10.48
N VAL A 544 -14.66 -43.71 11.30
CA VAL A 544 -14.85 -43.43 12.73
C VAL A 544 -14.84 -41.93 12.94
N ASN A 545 -15.84 -41.42 13.65
CA ASN A 545 -16.02 -40.02 13.98
C ASN A 545 -15.66 -39.77 15.46
N TYR A 546 -14.83 -38.75 15.66
CA TYR A 546 -14.38 -38.25 16.96
C TYR A 546 -14.73 -36.76 17.09
N ALA A 547 -14.84 -36.26 18.32
CA ALA A 547 -14.97 -34.85 18.64
C ALA A 547 -13.77 -34.40 19.48
N VAL A 548 -13.13 -33.30 19.05
CA VAL A 548 -11.92 -32.73 19.67
C VAL A 548 -12.15 -31.25 19.90
N ASN A 549 -12.07 -30.80 21.15
CA ASN A 549 -12.14 -29.39 21.50
C ASN A 549 -10.73 -28.82 21.70
N VAL A 550 -10.46 -27.65 21.11
CA VAL A 550 -9.17 -26.97 21.24
C VAL A 550 -9.36 -25.49 21.61
N PRO A 551 -8.49 -24.89 22.43
CA PRO A 551 -8.65 -23.51 22.89
C PRO A 551 -8.33 -22.46 21.82
N ALA A 552 -7.56 -22.81 20.80
CA ALA A 552 -7.12 -21.91 19.74
C ALA A 552 -7.06 -22.66 18.41
N ALA A 553 -7.26 -21.94 17.31
CA ALA A 553 -7.02 -22.48 15.99
C ALA A 553 -5.51 -22.72 15.81
N GLY A 554 -5.13 -23.80 15.15
CA GLY A 554 -3.73 -24.13 14.95
C GLY A 554 -3.52 -25.52 14.35
N THR A 555 -2.26 -25.88 14.15
CA THR A 555 -1.87 -27.20 13.63
C THR A 555 -1.76 -28.21 14.78
N TYR A 556 -2.48 -29.31 14.67
CA TYR A 556 -2.47 -30.43 15.60
C TYR A 556 -1.95 -31.68 14.90
N SER A 557 -1.31 -32.56 15.66
CA SER A 557 -0.82 -33.86 15.17
C SER A 557 -1.78 -34.98 15.56
N PHE A 558 -2.00 -35.93 14.68
CA PHE A 558 -2.91 -37.06 14.81
C PHE A 558 -2.16 -38.37 14.64
N LYS A 559 -2.51 -39.38 15.45
CA LYS A 559 -2.09 -40.77 15.30
C LYS A 559 -3.27 -41.70 15.56
N TRP A 560 -3.30 -42.83 14.89
CA TRP A 560 -4.25 -43.92 15.18
C TRP A 560 -3.49 -45.17 15.57
N ARG A 561 -3.97 -45.86 16.61
CA ARG A 561 -3.56 -47.24 16.88
C ARG A 561 -4.45 -48.20 16.12
N TYR A 562 -3.85 -49.23 15.53
CA TYR A 562 -4.55 -50.15 14.66
C TYR A 562 -3.86 -51.51 14.58
N ALA A 563 -4.58 -52.51 14.09
CA ALA A 563 -4.06 -53.79 13.63
C ALA A 563 -4.52 -54.05 12.20
N ASN A 564 -3.61 -54.53 11.34
CA ASN A 564 -3.89 -54.85 9.94
C ASN A 564 -3.24 -56.18 9.57
N GLY A 565 -3.85 -57.29 9.99
CA GLY A 565 -3.34 -58.64 9.72
C GLY A 565 -3.70 -59.19 8.32
N GLY A 566 -4.20 -58.33 7.43
CA GLY A 566 -4.63 -58.69 6.09
C GLY A 566 -3.47 -59.00 5.14
N SER A 567 -3.79 -59.58 3.98
CA SER A 567 -2.78 -59.98 2.97
C SER A 567 -2.34 -58.83 2.03
N SER A 568 -2.98 -57.66 2.12
CA SER A 568 -2.72 -56.50 1.27
C SER A 568 -1.80 -55.47 1.91
N VAL A 569 -0.67 -55.15 1.26
CA VAL A 569 0.30 -54.17 1.75
C VAL A 569 -0.22 -52.73 1.65
N SER A 570 -0.58 -52.16 2.80
CA SER A 570 -0.99 -50.77 3.02
C SER A 570 -2.40 -50.41 2.55
N THR A 571 -3.30 -50.22 3.52
CA THR A 571 -4.67 -49.77 3.27
C THR A 571 -4.75 -48.29 3.64
N VAL A 572 -5.30 -47.44 2.77
CA VAL A 572 -5.30 -45.98 2.99
C VAL A 572 -6.69 -45.43 3.32
N ALA A 573 -6.72 -44.50 4.27
CA ALA A 573 -7.90 -43.71 4.61
C ALA A 573 -7.65 -42.23 4.32
N ARG A 574 -8.69 -41.39 4.39
CA ARG A 574 -8.57 -39.93 4.39
C ARG A 574 -8.96 -39.38 5.75
N LEU A 575 -8.27 -38.32 6.17
CA LEU A 575 -8.64 -37.53 7.35
C LEU A 575 -9.57 -36.41 6.92
N ILE A 576 -10.72 -36.33 7.57
CA ILE A 576 -11.73 -35.30 7.38
C ILE A 576 -11.86 -34.53 8.71
N VAL A 577 -11.80 -33.19 8.64
CA VAL A 577 -12.05 -32.31 9.78
C VAL A 577 -13.18 -31.38 9.42
N ASN A 578 -14.22 -31.32 10.27
CA ASN A 578 -15.41 -30.49 10.08
C ASN A 578 -16.04 -30.64 8.69
N GLY A 579 -16.10 -31.88 8.19
CA GLY A 579 -16.67 -32.22 6.89
C GLY A 579 -15.74 -32.01 5.68
N SER A 580 -14.55 -31.44 5.86
CA SER A 580 -13.59 -31.22 4.78
C SER A 580 -12.45 -32.24 4.83
N THR A 581 -12.10 -32.84 3.69
CA THR A 581 -10.90 -33.69 3.61
C THR A 581 -9.65 -32.83 3.77
N VAL A 582 -8.88 -33.06 4.83
CA VAL A 582 -7.66 -32.30 5.16
C VAL A 582 -6.38 -33.09 4.88
N VAL A 583 -6.46 -34.42 4.88
CA VAL A 583 -5.38 -35.31 4.42
C VAL A 583 -5.98 -36.40 3.56
N SER A 584 -5.58 -36.47 2.30
CA SER A 584 -6.18 -37.37 1.30
C SER A 584 -5.73 -38.83 1.43
N SER A 585 -4.61 -39.08 2.11
CA SER A 585 -4.04 -40.42 2.27
C SER A 585 -3.31 -40.57 3.61
N VAL A 586 -3.91 -41.34 4.51
CA VAL A 586 -3.39 -41.82 5.78
C VAL A 586 -3.09 -43.30 5.62
N SER A 587 -1.82 -43.68 5.82
CA SER A 587 -1.33 -45.04 5.59
C SER A 587 -1.51 -45.93 6.81
N PHE A 588 -2.12 -47.10 6.62
CA PHE A 588 -2.21 -48.20 7.59
C PHE A 588 -1.49 -49.45 7.06
N PRO A 589 -0.14 -49.53 7.19
CA PRO A 589 0.66 -50.70 6.81
C PRO A 589 0.18 -52.02 7.42
N VAL A 590 0.57 -53.15 6.81
CA VAL A 590 0.27 -54.49 7.35
C VAL A 590 1.04 -54.72 8.64
N THR A 591 0.36 -55.26 9.65
CA THR A 591 0.96 -55.76 10.89
C THR A 591 1.17 -57.27 10.79
N SER A 592 2.04 -57.84 11.64
CA SER A 592 2.36 -59.28 11.58
C SER A 592 1.17 -60.21 11.85
N SER A 593 0.09 -59.71 12.48
CA SER A 593 -1.16 -60.44 12.71
C SER A 593 -2.27 -59.49 13.17
N TRP A 594 -3.51 -59.98 13.20
CA TRP A 594 -4.66 -59.22 13.74
C TRP A 594 -4.62 -58.98 15.26
N THR A 595 -3.69 -59.59 15.99
CA THR A 595 -3.42 -59.31 17.42
C THR A 595 -2.17 -58.45 17.62
N THR A 596 -1.52 -58.02 16.54
CA THR A 596 -0.37 -57.11 16.58
C THR A 596 -0.84 -55.68 16.30
N TRP A 597 -0.80 -54.84 17.34
CA TRP A 597 -1.26 -53.46 17.31
C TRP A 597 -0.09 -52.48 17.24
N THR A 598 -0.16 -51.50 16.33
CA THR A 598 0.86 -50.45 16.15
C THR A 598 0.19 -49.10 15.91
N THR A 599 0.96 -48.03 15.75
CA THR A 599 0.44 -46.69 15.42
C THR A 599 0.81 -46.25 14.01
N THR A 600 -0.03 -45.40 13.42
CA THR A 600 0.32 -44.69 12.18
C THR A 600 1.49 -43.73 12.43
N SER A 601 2.17 -43.31 11.37
CA SER A 601 3.01 -42.11 11.44
C SER A 601 2.18 -40.90 11.89
N SER A 602 2.84 -39.93 12.52
CA SER A 602 2.19 -38.68 12.94
C SER A 602 1.77 -37.87 11.72
N ILE A 603 0.52 -37.40 11.70
CA ILE A 603 -0.06 -36.63 10.60
C ILE A 603 -0.55 -35.29 11.15
N THR A 604 -0.32 -34.19 10.44
CA THR A 604 -0.76 -32.87 10.90
C THR A 604 -2.01 -32.38 10.16
N ALA A 605 -2.90 -31.71 10.88
CA ALA A 605 -4.03 -30.98 10.30
C ALA A 605 -4.39 -29.77 11.15
N ASN A 606 -5.01 -28.75 10.53
CA ASN A 606 -5.47 -27.56 11.23
C ASN A 606 -6.84 -27.81 11.87
N LEU A 607 -6.96 -27.49 13.16
CA LEU A 607 -8.23 -27.41 13.87
C LEU A 607 -8.61 -25.94 14.09
N VAL A 608 -9.91 -25.65 14.16
CA VAL A 608 -10.40 -24.32 14.56
C VAL A 608 -10.59 -24.26 16.07
N ALA A 609 -10.53 -23.07 16.67
CA ALA A 609 -10.84 -22.90 18.09
C ALA A 609 -12.26 -23.41 18.40
N GLY A 610 -12.42 -24.12 19.52
CA GLY A 610 -13.66 -24.79 19.90
C GLY A 610 -13.74 -26.24 19.46
N ASN A 611 -14.97 -26.75 19.30
CA ASN A 611 -15.26 -28.15 19.03
C ASN A 611 -15.10 -28.49 17.54
N ASN A 612 -14.32 -29.53 17.24
CA ASN A 612 -14.05 -30.04 15.89
C ASN A 612 -14.53 -31.48 15.76
N ILE A 613 -15.13 -31.83 14.64
CA ILE A 613 -15.45 -33.22 14.29
C ILE A 613 -14.35 -33.77 13.39
N VAL A 614 -13.70 -34.83 13.83
CA VAL A 614 -12.58 -35.49 13.14
C VAL A 614 -13.05 -36.87 12.69
N ARG A 615 -12.82 -37.21 11.42
CA ARG A 615 -13.20 -38.50 10.84
C ARG A 615 -12.06 -39.13 10.08
N ILE A 616 -11.74 -40.38 10.40
CA ILE A 616 -10.87 -41.23 9.59
C ILE A 616 -11.75 -42.13 8.72
N GLU A 617 -11.61 -42.05 7.40
CA GLU A 617 -12.54 -42.70 6.45
C GLU A 617 -11.81 -43.50 5.37
N THR A 618 -12.24 -44.75 5.15
CA THR A 618 -11.72 -45.63 4.10
C THR A 618 -11.97 -45.05 2.71
N THR A 619 -10.97 -45.15 1.84
CA THR A 619 -11.05 -44.61 0.47
C THR A 619 -11.46 -45.65 -0.56
N GLU A 620 -11.21 -46.94 -0.29
CA GLU A 620 -11.42 -48.05 -1.22
C GLU A 620 -12.19 -49.19 -0.55
N ALA A 621 -12.89 -50.00 -1.36
CA ALA A 621 -13.59 -51.20 -0.92
C ALA A 621 -12.63 -52.40 -0.88
N LYS A 622 -11.65 -52.34 0.03
CA LYS A 622 -10.65 -53.38 0.27
C LYS A 622 -10.63 -53.76 1.75
N GLU A 623 -9.99 -54.90 2.06
CA GLU A 623 -9.61 -55.23 3.44
C GLU A 623 -8.93 -54.01 4.08
N PHE A 624 -9.33 -53.63 5.29
CA PHE A 624 -8.84 -52.42 5.97
C PHE A 624 -8.46 -52.72 7.42
N ALA A 625 -7.61 -51.87 8.00
CA ALA A 625 -7.19 -51.98 9.38
C ALA A 625 -8.34 -51.89 10.39
N ASN A 626 -8.22 -52.64 11.50
CA ASN A 626 -9.05 -52.46 12.69
C ASN A 626 -8.52 -51.28 13.49
N ILE A 627 -9.38 -50.29 13.76
CA ILE A 627 -9.01 -49.05 14.45
C ILE A 627 -9.30 -49.19 15.95
N ASP A 628 -8.30 -48.95 16.78
CA ASP A 628 -8.39 -49.02 18.23
C ASP A 628 -8.73 -47.63 18.79
N TRP A 629 -7.73 -46.75 18.86
CA TRP A 629 -7.89 -45.38 19.37
C TRP A 629 -7.24 -44.33 18.47
N MET A 630 -7.52 -43.06 18.76
CA MET A 630 -6.89 -41.89 18.16
C MET A 630 -6.21 -41.02 19.22
N GLU A 631 -5.01 -40.51 18.91
CA GLU A 631 -4.33 -39.46 19.69
C GLU A 631 -4.27 -38.15 18.90
N VAL A 632 -4.46 -37.04 19.62
CA VAL A 632 -4.31 -35.68 19.11
C VAL A 632 -3.35 -34.89 20.00
N THR A 633 -2.24 -34.42 19.45
CA THR A 633 -1.21 -33.66 20.16
C THR A 633 -1.18 -32.21 19.68
N GLY A 634 -1.15 -31.26 20.62
CA GLY A 634 -1.06 -29.82 20.33
C GLY A 634 -1.36 -28.96 21.55
N THR A 635 -1.77 -27.70 21.35
CA THR A 635 -2.07 -26.79 22.46
C THR A 635 -3.32 -27.24 23.20
N THR A 636 -3.11 -27.98 24.29
CA THR A 636 -4.10 -28.47 25.27
C THR A 636 -5.42 -28.98 24.66
N PRO A 637 -5.38 -29.97 23.75
CA PRO A 637 -6.60 -30.59 23.23
C PRO A 637 -7.37 -31.31 24.35
N SER A 638 -8.71 -31.27 24.27
CA SER A 638 -9.61 -32.00 25.17
C SER A 638 -10.71 -32.72 24.39
N ALA A 639 -11.33 -33.74 25.00
CA ALA A 639 -12.45 -34.44 24.40
C ALA A 639 -13.58 -33.44 24.07
N GLY A 640 -14.01 -33.44 22.81
CA GLY A 640 -15.09 -32.59 22.32
C GLY A 640 -16.47 -33.18 22.57
N VAL A 641 -17.51 -32.43 22.19
CA VAL A 641 -18.91 -32.85 22.29
C VAL A 641 -19.37 -33.39 20.95
N CYS A 642 -19.83 -34.64 20.94
CA CYS A 642 -20.46 -35.25 19.78
C CYS A 642 -21.84 -34.62 19.57
N SER A 643 -22.05 -33.96 18.43
CA SER A 643 -23.37 -33.43 18.10
C SER A 643 -24.35 -34.58 17.85
N SER A 644 -25.58 -34.46 18.37
CA SER A 644 -26.66 -35.46 18.23
C SER A 644 -27.19 -35.63 16.79
N ALA A 645 -26.50 -35.07 15.80
CA ALA A 645 -26.83 -35.26 14.41
C ALA A 645 -26.36 -36.65 13.99
N ARG A 646 -27.29 -37.61 14.00
CA ARG A 646 -27.26 -38.76 13.08
C ARG A 646 -26.69 -38.25 11.76
N LEU A 647 -25.61 -38.86 11.27
CA LEU A 647 -25.13 -38.64 9.90
C LEU A 647 -26.30 -38.98 8.97
N ALA A 648 -27.06 -37.95 8.61
CA ALA A 648 -27.97 -38.02 7.50
C ALA A 648 -27.09 -38.35 6.30
N ALA A 649 -27.39 -39.48 5.67
CA ALA A 649 -26.94 -39.74 4.32
C ALA A 649 -27.18 -38.46 3.50
N LYS A 650 -26.09 -37.92 2.94
CA LYS A 650 -26.10 -36.86 1.94
C LYS A 650 -26.76 -35.56 2.44
N ASN A 651 -25.99 -34.71 3.13
CA ASN A 651 -26.24 -33.28 3.01
C ASN A 651 -25.91 -32.92 1.57
N ASP A 652 -26.94 -32.80 0.74
CA ASP A 652 -26.87 -31.94 -0.42
C ASP A 652 -26.35 -30.58 0.10
N PHE A 653 -25.12 -30.25 -0.30
CA PHE A 653 -24.66 -28.88 -0.29
C PHE A 653 -25.74 -28.11 -1.05
N GLU A 654 -26.49 -27.25 -0.37
CA GLU A 654 -27.40 -26.35 -1.07
C GLU A 654 -26.50 -25.44 -1.92
N PRO A 655 -26.46 -25.62 -3.25
CA PRO A 655 -25.63 -24.77 -4.10
C PRO A 655 -26.18 -23.35 -3.98
N VAL A 656 -25.30 -22.35 -3.96
CA VAL A 656 -25.80 -20.97 -4.18
C VAL A 656 -26.49 -20.97 -5.53
N LEU A 657 -27.79 -20.63 -5.53
CA LEU A 657 -28.54 -20.46 -6.76
C LEU A 657 -27.78 -19.50 -7.66
N THR A 658 -27.54 -19.94 -8.89
CA THR A 658 -26.86 -19.13 -9.88
C THR A 658 -27.68 -17.86 -10.08
N ARG A 659 -27.09 -16.71 -9.77
CA ARG A 659 -27.83 -15.43 -9.76
C ARG A 659 -26.93 -14.27 -10.11
N VAL A 660 -27.56 -13.24 -10.65
CA VAL A 660 -26.92 -11.98 -11.02
C VAL A 660 -27.39 -10.90 -10.06
N TYR A 661 -26.47 -10.23 -9.37
CA TYR A 661 -26.79 -9.16 -8.43
C TYR A 661 -25.65 -8.12 -8.36
N PRO A 662 -25.96 -6.80 -8.29
CA PRO A 662 -27.29 -6.23 -8.45
C PRO A 662 -27.84 -6.41 -9.87
N ASN A 663 -29.15 -6.56 -9.97
CA ASN A 663 -29.89 -6.71 -11.22
C ASN A 663 -31.34 -6.21 -11.01
N PRO A 664 -31.67 -4.97 -11.41
CA PRO A 664 -30.93 -4.13 -12.36
C PRO A 664 -29.57 -3.61 -11.85
N THR A 665 -28.66 -3.29 -12.77
CA THR A 665 -27.33 -2.73 -12.48
C THR A 665 -27.10 -1.44 -13.28
N SER A 666 -26.35 -0.50 -12.70
CA SER A 666 -25.95 0.76 -13.35
C SER A 666 -24.49 0.75 -13.84
N SER A 667 -23.60 -0.01 -13.20
CA SER A 667 -22.18 -0.06 -13.57
C SER A 667 -21.53 -1.42 -13.29
N LEU A 668 -21.73 -2.02 -12.11
CA LEU A 668 -21.17 -3.33 -11.74
C LEU A 668 -22.27 -4.35 -11.41
N SER A 669 -22.07 -5.59 -11.86
CA SER A 669 -22.89 -6.72 -11.42
C SER A 669 -22.03 -7.94 -11.13
N SER A 670 -22.54 -8.88 -10.36
CA SER A 670 -21.85 -10.11 -10.00
C SER A 670 -22.69 -11.33 -10.31
N ILE A 671 -22.07 -12.39 -10.85
CA ILE A 671 -22.67 -13.70 -11.03
C ILE A 671 -22.14 -14.62 -9.93
N ALA A 672 -23.03 -15.13 -9.08
CA ALA A 672 -22.72 -16.26 -8.20
C ALA A 672 -23.09 -17.56 -8.91
N PHE A 673 -22.27 -18.60 -8.77
CA PHE A 673 -22.50 -19.94 -9.35
C PHE A 673 -21.79 -21.02 -8.51
N PHE A 674 -22.24 -22.27 -8.62
CA PHE A 674 -21.68 -23.40 -7.88
C PHE A 674 -20.96 -24.39 -8.82
N ASN A 675 -19.78 -24.84 -8.40
CA ASN A 675 -19.03 -25.90 -9.04
C ASN A 675 -18.98 -27.13 -8.13
N LYS A 676 -19.39 -28.30 -8.63
CA LYS A 676 -19.35 -29.54 -7.82
C LYS A 676 -17.92 -30.03 -7.56
N GLN A 677 -17.03 -29.77 -8.49
CA GLN A 677 -15.60 -30.07 -8.43
C GLN A 677 -14.83 -28.95 -9.15
N GLN A 678 -13.49 -28.99 -9.14
CA GLN A 678 -12.71 -28.02 -9.91
C GLN A 678 -12.98 -28.20 -11.41
N ASP A 679 -13.54 -27.19 -12.07
CA ASP A 679 -13.96 -27.27 -13.47
C ASP A 679 -13.78 -25.94 -14.21
N ARG A 680 -13.71 -26.01 -15.55
CA ARG A 680 -13.60 -24.85 -16.43
C ARG A 680 -14.96 -24.20 -16.64
N VAL A 681 -15.06 -22.94 -16.27
CA VAL A 681 -16.29 -22.15 -16.38
C VAL A 681 -16.13 -21.07 -17.45
N ILE A 682 -17.12 -20.98 -18.32
CA ILE A 682 -17.21 -19.94 -19.35
C ILE A 682 -18.46 -19.10 -19.09
N ILE A 683 -18.30 -17.78 -19.03
CA ILE A 683 -19.41 -16.84 -18.81
C ILE A 683 -19.44 -15.84 -19.95
N ARG A 684 -20.61 -15.68 -20.58
CA ARG A 684 -20.83 -14.84 -21.76
C ARG A 684 -22.10 -13.99 -21.62
N ILE A 685 -22.06 -12.79 -22.17
CA ILE A 685 -23.21 -11.89 -22.29
C ILE A 685 -23.71 -11.91 -23.73
N PHE A 686 -25.02 -12.08 -23.90
CA PHE A 686 -25.74 -12.05 -25.17
C PHE A 686 -26.78 -10.91 -25.16
N SER A 687 -27.03 -10.35 -26.34
CA SER A 687 -28.15 -9.42 -26.58
C SER A 687 -29.49 -10.17 -26.61
N THR A 688 -30.61 -9.44 -26.59
CA THR A 688 -31.96 -10.03 -26.71
C THR A 688 -32.18 -10.80 -28.02
N ASN A 689 -31.42 -10.47 -29.08
CA ASN A 689 -31.47 -11.17 -30.37
C ASN A 689 -30.55 -12.40 -30.42
N GLY A 690 -29.90 -12.78 -29.31
CA GLY A 690 -29.01 -13.94 -29.23
C GLY A 690 -27.59 -13.73 -29.74
N ASN A 691 -27.22 -12.52 -30.16
CA ASN A 691 -25.84 -12.20 -30.56
C ASN A 691 -24.93 -12.14 -29.32
N LEU A 692 -23.75 -12.76 -29.40
CA LEU A 692 -22.71 -12.65 -28.37
C LEU A 692 -22.19 -11.21 -28.30
N VAL A 693 -22.35 -10.59 -27.13
CA VAL A 693 -21.86 -9.22 -26.85
C VAL A 693 -20.44 -9.27 -26.30
N ARG A 694 -20.19 -10.13 -25.30
CA ARG A 694 -18.88 -10.23 -24.63
C ARG A 694 -18.69 -11.57 -23.94
N THR A 695 -17.48 -12.11 -23.96
CA THR A 695 -17.07 -13.19 -23.03
C THR A 695 -16.46 -12.55 -21.79
N LEU A 696 -17.03 -12.81 -20.62
CA LEU A 696 -16.56 -12.27 -19.34
C LEU A 696 -15.40 -13.09 -18.77
N ILE A 697 -15.50 -14.43 -18.85
CA ILE A 697 -14.44 -15.32 -18.38
C ILE A 697 -14.43 -16.64 -19.14
N ASN A 698 -13.25 -17.26 -19.21
CA ASN A 698 -13.03 -18.64 -19.63
C ASN A 698 -11.82 -19.20 -18.86
N LYS A 699 -12.04 -19.69 -17.63
CA LYS A 699 -10.96 -20.21 -16.77
C LYS A 699 -11.44 -21.33 -15.85
N VAL A 700 -10.50 -22.03 -15.22
CA VAL A 700 -10.78 -23.05 -14.21
C VAL A 700 -11.12 -22.39 -12.86
N TYR A 701 -12.20 -22.85 -12.23
CA TYR A 701 -12.64 -22.43 -10.90
C TYR A 701 -12.65 -23.63 -9.94
N PRO A 702 -12.35 -23.44 -8.64
CA PRO A 702 -12.39 -24.51 -7.66
C PRO A 702 -13.81 -25.04 -7.42
N ALA A 703 -13.89 -26.21 -6.78
CA ALA A 703 -15.14 -26.76 -6.25
C ALA A 703 -15.73 -25.82 -5.18
N GLY A 704 -17.05 -25.72 -5.11
CA GLY A 704 -17.79 -24.88 -4.17
C GLY A 704 -18.49 -23.69 -4.82
N ASN A 705 -18.93 -22.74 -3.98
CA ASN A 705 -19.56 -21.51 -4.42
C ASN A 705 -18.49 -20.54 -4.95
N ASN A 706 -18.76 -19.95 -6.11
CA ASN A 706 -17.89 -19.02 -6.80
C ASN A 706 -18.66 -17.74 -7.15
N GLN A 707 -17.94 -16.63 -7.28
CA GLN A 707 -18.50 -15.35 -7.69
C GLN A 707 -17.59 -14.64 -8.71
N LEU A 708 -18.19 -14.04 -9.73
CA LEU A 708 -17.52 -13.18 -10.71
C LEU A 708 -18.18 -11.81 -10.75
N THR A 709 -17.45 -10.76 -10.41
CA THR A 709 -17.88 -9.36 -10.61
C THR A 709 -17.41 -8.86 -11.97
N PHE A 710 -18.27 -8.14 -12.69
CA PHE A 710 -18.00 -7.61 -14.03
C PHE A 710 -18.62 -6.22 -14.24
N ASP A 711 -17.96 -5.44 -15.10
CA ASP A 711 -18.38 -4.10 -15.51
C ASP A 711 -19.39 -4.15 -16.67
N THR A 712 -20.43 -3.33 -16.56
CA THR A 712 -21.55 -3.17 -17.48
C THR A 712 -21.61 -1.78 -18.13
N ASN A 713 -20.67 -0.86 -17.83
CA ASN A 713 -20.60 0.49 -18.43
C ASN A 713 -20.47 0.46 -19.96
N GLY A 714 -19.92 -0.62 -20.53
CA GLY A 714 -19.84 -0.83 -21.98
C GLY A 714 -21.12 -1.40 -22.62
N LEU A 715 -22.18 -1.62 -21.83
CA LEU A 715 -23.48 -2.08 -22.31
C LEU A 715 -24.45 -0.88 -22.35
N ALA A 716 -25.16 -0.72 -23.46
CA ALA A 716 -26.27 0.23 -23.53
C ALA A 716 -27.40 -0.20 -22.57
N ASN A 717 -28.17 0.77 -22.07
CA ASN A 717 -29.32 0.51 -21.21
C ASN A 717 -30.32 -0.43 -21.91
N GLY A 718 -30.73 -1.49 -21.21
CA GLY A 718 -31.53 -2.55 -21.80
C GLY A 718 -31.35 -3.91 -21.13
N VAL A 719 -31.98 -4.93 -21.72
CA VAL A 719 -31.96 -6.31 -21.21
C VAL A 719 -30.91 -7.13 -21.97
N TYR A 720 -30.14 -7.93 -21.23
CA TYR A 720 -29.14 -8.88 -21.74
C TYR A 720 -29.35 -10.24 -21.10
N PHE A 721 -28.73 -11.27 -21.69
CA PHE A 721 -28.71 -12.63 -21.16
C PHE A 721 -27.29 -13.06 -20.85
N ILE A 722 -27.05 -13.54 -19.63
CA ILE A 722 -25.77 -14.09 -19.22
C ILE A 722 -25.87 -15.60 -19.27
N LYS A 723 -25.00 -16.24 -20.06
CA LYS A 723 -24.88 -17.70 -20.10
C LYS A 723 -23.66 -18.14 -19.30
N VAL A 724 -23.86 -19.02 -18.32
CA VAL A 724 -22.82 -19.68 -17.51
C VAL A 724 -22.74 -21.14 -17.98
N GLU A 725 -21.55 -21.59 -18.36
CA GLU A 725 -21.32 -22.93 -18.93
C GLU A 725 -20.22 -23.66 -18.14
N ASN A 726 -20.53 -24.85 -17.62
CA ASN A 726 -19.62 -25.77 -16.92
C ASN A 726 -20.03 -27.23 -17.16
N GLU A 727 -19.08 -28.17 -17.26
CA GLU A 727 -19.35 -29.62 -17.27
C GLU A 727 -20.49 -30.12 -18.21
N GLY A 728 -20.66 -29.48 -19.38
CA GLY A 728 -21.75 -29.82 -20.33
C GLY A 728 -23.15 -29.30 -19.93
N LYS A 729 -23.26 -28.53 -18.84
CA LYS A 729 -24.45 -27.79 -18.42
C LYS A 729 -24.34 -26.34 -18.83
N SER A 730 -25.48 -25.71 -19.08
CA SER A 730 -25.56 -24.27 -19.27
C SER A 730 -26.76 -23.67 -18.58
N GLU A 731 -26.55 -22.56 -17.89
CA GLU A 731 -27.60 -21.78 -17.24
C GLU A 731 -27.63 -20.36 -17.83
N THR A 732 -28.82 -19.83 -18.08
CA THR A 732 -29.00 -18.48 -18.64
C THR A 732 -29.77 -17.60 -17.67
N LEU A 733 -29.21 -16.43 -17.36
CA LEU A 733 -29.74 -15.46 -16.41
C LEU A 733 -30.07 -14.17 -17.14
N ARG A 734 -31.12 -13.48 -16.72
CA ARG A 734 -31.44 -12.13 -17.22
C ARG A 734 -30.55 -11.10 -16.52
N LEU A 735 -30.02 -10.14 -17.27
CA LEU A 735 -29.35 -8.94 -16.77
C LEU A 735 -30.10 -7.70 -17.29
N VAL A 736 -30.41 -6.76 -16.42
CA VAL A 736 -31.03 -5.47 -16.75
C VAL A 736 -29.99 -4.38 -16.48
N LYS A 737 -29.58 -3.67 -17.53
CA LYS A 737 -28.71 -2.49 -17.44
C LYS A 737 -29.59 -1.24 -17.43
N GLU A 738 -29.50 -0.46 -16.36
CA GLU A 738 -30.18 0.83 -16.16
C GLU A 738 -29.28 2.03 -16.46
#